data_AF-A0A945H3Q3-F1
#
_entry.id   AF-A0A945H3Q3-F1
#
_cell.length_a   1.000
_cell.length_b   1.000
_cell.length_c   1.000
_cell.angle_alpha   90.00
_cell.angle_beta   90.00
_cell.angle_gamma   90.00
#
_symmetry.space_group_name_H-M   'P 1'
#
loop_
_entity.id
_entity.type
_entity.pdbx_description
1 polymer ?
#
loop_
_entity_poly.entity_id
_entity_poly.type
_entity_poly.pdbx_seq_one_letter_code
_entity_poly.pdbx_strand_id
1 'polypeptide(L)'
;MAGSSRVSNLTTRMYKVSPNGFMNLVSSADHGAAVYSVDFSSDGKFVATGGSRYNSSVTHRVYSVADDGALTEVGSGYDYGNATVKAVAWSTDGKYLATCAHTDPGYRIYSAINGVLEEASYGGSWAGYGISWSPDGRYVAMCGYGQSVRVFSVSDGTLTEIGSGYTHGSYLYAVKWSPDGKYLAAGGISSGSITTRIYSASEGVLTQTATYDHTDRIYGLSWSPDSHFLAMSGENVSGVASVRIHRIQTGGTISSTVNYNPGVDNYECAWDPSGMLLVVGDTTNVRTLTWEDAQVKYTTDFGAEVRDVAWAGSESKFVAAGLGGYEGRAVAGYDFDSTTGVATLNDHLSSIKGGAEVAVFSPNGAYMFLSGYNGPRSKPYLHKIKHGNTLSRGIDLDYGNALRFGYNAVVNADGREIRFSNDNDPQLVLMDGVTGQIKNAVVRNFSTHKTSISSTATLVFGANSYVEFGADSTISDPIKFDGYVVLDGDGHTISFGDSGFSVTPTGTLHLKDAVLRNVVDKPFRCMGNNSTIIFDNVTIHLDGNLSFTKGLFNIKNQVDVTGTYTFDYSSTSTSRILEHSTLRIADDTMFKYSPIIAPTTDSEQLLFADTSSRMHLDGGTFWLNGCDILLRSGTLETSKHSYLKGGTSKNFKFGDGTEANNMNIDLGGTFEVLDNATVYWNNVDS
;
A
#
# COMPACT_ATOMS: atom_id res chain seq x y z
N MET A 1 -19.85 -14.86 28.33
CA MET A 1 -18.77 -14.66 29.32
C MET A 1 -17.68 -15.65 28.98
N ALA A 2 -16.43 -15.34 28.67
CA ALA A 2 -15.61 -14.18 28.98
C ALA A 2 -15.33 -13.31 27.74
N GLY A 3 -15.42 -11.99 27.90
CA GLY A 3 -14.88 -11.05 26.92
C GLY A 3 -13.37 -11.01 27.10
N SER A 4 -12.61 -11.28 26.04
CA SER A 4 -11.20 -10.93 26.02
C SER A 4 -11.10 -9.41 26.06
N SER A 5 -10.62 -8.90 27.20
CA SER A 5 -10.24 -7.50 27.35
C SER A 5 -9.20 -7.17 26.27
N ARG A 6 -9.55 -6.29 25.33
CA ARG A 6 -8.57 -5.59 24.48
C ARG A 6 -7.59 -4.88 25.42
N VAL A 7 -6.40 -5.45 25.60
CA VAL A 7 -5.29 -4.75 26.25
C VAL A 7 -4.97 -3.52 25.42
N SER A 8 -5.06 -2.34 26.03
CA SER A 8 -4.74 -1.05 25.44
C SER A 8 -3.25 -0.98 25.11
N ASN A 9 -2.88 -1.17 23.83
CA ASN A 9 -1.49 -1.28 23.41
C ASN A 9 -0.82 0.07 23.06
N LEU A 10 -1.05 1.14 23.83
CA LEU A 10 -0.41 2.45 23.64
C LEU A 10 0.77 2.64 24.60
N THR A 11 1.83 1.84 24.41
CA THR A 11 2.98 1.80 25.33
C THR A 11 4.10 2.72 24.91
N THR A 12 4.49 3.60 25.81
CA THR A 12 5.76 4.33 25.77
C THR A 12 6.87 3.45 26.34
N ARG A 13 8.05 3.44 25.73
CA ARG A 13 9.12 2.46 26.02
C ARG A 13 10.47 3.14 26.18
N MET A 14 11.23 2.69 27.18
CA MET A 14 12.61 3.07 27.42
C MET A 14 13.54 1.92 27.07
N TYR A 15 14.53 2.20 26.23
CA TYR A 15 15.57 1.27 25.84
C TYR A 15 16.92 1.73 26.37
N LYS A 16 17.71 0.81 26.90
CA LYS A 16 19.11 1.06 27.23
C LYS A 16 19.96 0.85 25.99
N VAL A 17 20.76 1.85 25.64
CA VAL A 17 21.66 1.86 24.49
C VAL A 17 23.00 1.30 24.93
N SER A 18 23.40 0.17 24.36
CA SER A 18 24.71 -0.41 24.65
C SER A 18 25.80 0.21 23.76
N PRO A 19 27.09 0.12 24.16
CA PRO A 19 28.20 0.63 23.35
C PRO A 19 28.25 0.02 21.93
N ASN A 20 27.86 -1.24 21.79
CA ASN A 20 27.76 -1.95 20.50
C ASN A 20 26.43 -1.72 19.75
N GLY A 21 25.59 -0.78 20.19
CA GLY A 21 24.37 -0.35 19.46
C GLY A 21 23.12 -1.18 19.72
N PHE A 22 23.19 -2.20 20.58
CA PHE A 22 22.01 -2.94 21.01
C PHE A 22 21.14 -2.07 21.91
N MET A 23 19.86 -2.07 21.63
CA MET A 23 18.86 -1.38 22.43
C MET A 23 17.98 -2.40 23.12
N ASN A 24 18.08 -2.48 24.44
CA ASN A 24 17.31 -3.42 25.25
C ASN A 24 16.20 -2.68 25.99
N LEU A 25 14.96 -3.16 25.89
CA LEU A 25 13.84 -2.61 26.65
C LEU A 25 14.12 -2.76 28.15
N VAL A 26 14.18 -1.65 28.87
CA VAL A 26 14.41 -1.62 30.33
C VAL A 26 13.18 -1.16 31.11
N SER A 27 12.30 -0.39 30.48
CA SER A 27 11.08 0.10 31.12
C SER A 27 10.00 0.41 30.09
N SER A 28 8.74 0.37 30.53
CA SER A 28 7.59 0.79 29.74
C SER A 28 6.55 1.46 30.62
N ALA A 29 5.90 2.50 30.10
CA ALA A 29 4.80 3.19 30.74
C ALA A 29 3.62 3.33 29.77
N ASP A 30 2.39 3.35 30.29
CA ASP A 30 1.20 3.57 29.47
C ASP A 30 0.81 5.05 29.52
N HIS A 31 0.94 5.73 28.38
CA HIS A 31 0.48 7.11 28.25
C HIS A 31 -1.06 7.17 28.10
N GLY A 32 -1.69 6.06 27.70
CA GLY A 32 -3.13 5.92 27.48
C GLY A 32 -3.61 6.48 26.14
N ALA A 33 -2.70 7.03 25.31
CA ALA A 33 -3.04 7.66 24.05
C ALA A 33 -1.83 7.80 23.09
N ALA A 34 -2.07 8.32 21.88
CA ALA A 34 -1.02 8.68 20.93
C ALA A 34 -0.13 9.80 21.50
N VAL A 35 1.18 9.60 21.50
CA VAL A 35 2.18 10.61 21.91
C VAL A 35 2.76 11.26 20.66
N TYR A 36 2.77 12.59 20.61
CA TYR A 36 3.26 13.39 19.48
C TYR A 36 4.55 14.15 19.77
N SER A 37 4.93 14.26 21.05
CA SER A 37 6.15 14.97 21.45
C SER A 37 6.71 14.39 22.73
N VAL A 38 8.03 14.32 22.79
CA VAL A 38 8.79 13.84 23.96
C VAL A 38 10.01 14.74 24.12
N ASP A 39 10.38 15.04 25.36
CA ASP A 39 11.64 15.71 25.66
C ASP A 39 12.23 15.27 27.01
N PHE A 40 13.56 15.21 27.09
CA PHE A 40 14.29 14.91 28.32
C PHE A 40 14.70 16.18 29.04
N SER A 41 14.72 16.16 30.37
CA SER A 41 15.44 17.18 31.14
C SER A 41 16.93 17.11 30.82
N SER A 42 17.64 18.23 30.91
CA SER A 42 19.06 18.31 30.55
C SER A 42 19.97 17.42 31.41
N ASP A 43 19.55 17.08 32.63
CA ASP A 43 20.21 16.12 33.51
C ASP A 43 19.82 14.65 33.25
N GLY A 44 18.87 14.41 32.33
CA GLY A 44 18.36 13.09 31.96
C GLY A 44 17.49 12.40 33.01
N LYS A 45 17.18 13.07 34.13
CA LYS A 45 16.41 12.48 35.24
C LYS A 45 14.91 12.51 35.03
N PHE A 46 14.42 13.29 34.07
CA PHE A 46 13.00 13.37 33.74
C PHE A 46 12.78 13.27 32.23
N VAL A 47 11.66 12.68 31.85
CA VAL A 47 11.17 12.66 30.47
C VAL A 47 9.71 13.10 30.46
N ALA A 48 9.41 14.11 29.64
CA ALA A 48 8.07 14.61 29.41
C ALA A 48 7.50 14.02 28.11
N THR A 49 6.20 13.79 28.09
CA THR A 49 5.47 13.25 26.95
C THR A 49 4.19 14.06 26.74
N GLY A 50 3.87 14.43 25.50
CA GLY A 50 2.64 15.12 25.12
C GLY A 50 1.88 14.34 24.06
N GLY A 51 0.56 14.21 24.23
CA GLY A 51 -0.27 13.33 23.43
C GLY A 51 -1.73 13.81 23.25
N SER A 52 -2.51 13.01 22.52
CA SER A 52 -3.95 13.22 22.33
C SER A 52 -4.77 12.38 23.30
N ARG A 53 -6.09 12.38 23.14
CA ARG A 53 -7.03 11.56 23.90
C ARG A 53 -7.55 10.42 23.04
N TYR A 54 -7.35 9.18 23.49
CA TYR A 54 -8.35 8.13 23.35
C TYR A 54 -8.75 7.79 24.79
N ASN A 55 -9.98 8.09 25.20
CA ASN A 55 -10.57 7.76 26.51
C ASN A 55 -9.98 8.35 27.83
N SER A 56 -8.81 8.98 27.88
CA SER A 56 -8.24 9.57 29.13
C SER A 56 -8.29 11.11 29.19
N SER A 57 -8.18 11.71 30.38
CA SER A 57 -8.16 13.17 30.62
C SER A 57 -6.77 13.80 30.65
N VAL A 58 -5.70 12.99 30.63
CA VAL A 58 -4.32 13.48 30.80
C VAL A 58 -3.65 13.55 29.44
N THR A 59 -3.27 14.76 29.02
CA THR A 59 -2.72 15.04 27.69
C THR A 59 -1.20 15.21 27.68
N HIS A 60 -0.56 15.33 28.85
CA HIS A 60 0.88 15.21 28.99
C HIS A 60 1.26 14.59 30.34
N ARG A 61 2.37 13.85 30.34
CA ARG A 61 2.89 13.12 31.51
C ARG A 61 4.39 13.31 31.63
N VAL A 62 4.87 13.27 32.87
CA VAL A 62 6.28 13.33 33.21
C VAL A 62 6.66 12.14 34.06
N TYR A 63 7.75 11.51 33.66
CA TYR A 63 8.31 10.35 34.33
C TYR A 63 9.70 10.71 34.87
N SER A 64 9.98 10.34 36.12
CA SER A 64 11.36 10.27 36.60
C SER A 64 12.03 9.03 36.01
N VAL A 65 13.30 9.19 35.65
CA VAL A 65 14.16 8.16 35.06
C VAL A 65 15.17 7.74 36.12
N ALA A 66 15.09 6.50 36.58
CA ALA A 66 16.05 5.94 37.52
C ALA A 66 17.37 5.55 36.83
N ASP A 67 18.42 5.28 37.61
CA ASP A 67 19.74 4.92 37.07
C ASP A 67 19.73 3.65 36.21
N ASP A 68 18.78 2.75 36.44
CA ASP A 68 18.55 1.52 35.65
C ASP A 68 17.63 1.73 34.44
N GLY A 69 17.11 2.94 34.25
CA GLY A 69 16.17 3.30 33.19
C GLY A 69 14.70 3.05 33.54
N ALA A 70 14.38 2.65 34.78
CA ALA A 70 13.01 2.51 35.23
C ALA A 70 12.27 3.86 35.18
N LEU A 71 11.01 3.82 34.72
CA LEU A 71 10.15 4.99 34.59
C LEU A 71 9.13 4.98 35.72
N THR A 72 9.05 6.09 36.46
CA THR A 72 7.99 6.31 37.45
C THR A 72 7.27 7.60 37.10
N GLU A 73 5.95 7.54 36.92
CA GLU A 73 5.15 8.74 36.69
C GLU A 73 5.18 9.61 37.96
N VAL A 74 5.69 10.83 37.82
CA VAL A 74 5.84 11.80 38.93
C VAL A 74 4.95 13.02 38.74
N GLY A 75 4.36 13.17 37.56
CA GLY A 75 3.40 14.23 37.29
C GLY A 75 2.61 14.00 36.02
N SER A 76 1.36 14.45 36.07
CA SER A 76 0.47 14.61 34.93
C SER A 76 -0.09 16.02 35.03
N GLY A 77 -0.05 16.82 33.96
CA GLY A 77 -0.54 18.19 34.06
C GLY A 77 -1.99 18.35 33.63
N TYR A 78 -2.34 19.61 33.33
CA TYR A 78 -3.72 20.06 33.13
C TYR A 78 -4.53 19.25 32.12
N ASP A 79 -5.80 18.97 32.46
CA ASP A 79 -6.78 18.38 31.54
C ASP A 79 -7.24 19.44 30.53
N TYR A 80 -6.64 19.43 29.34
CA TYR A 80 -7.04 20.30 28.24
C TYR A 80 -8.35 19.84 27.56
N GLY A 81 -9.13 18.96 28.18
CA GLY A 81 -10.38 18.42 27.68
C GLY A 81 -10.17 17.51 26.47
N ASN A 82 -10.76 17.88 25.33
CA ASN A 82 -10.62 17.14 24.07
C ASN A 82 -9.43 17.60 23.21
N ALA A 83 -8.58 18.49 23.75
CA ALA A 83 -7.46 19.04 23.01
C ALA A 83 -6.23 18.12 23.08
N THR A 84 -5.40 18.19 22.05
CA THR A 84 -4.16 17.40 21.94
C THR A 84 -2.98 18.27 22.33
N VAL A 85 -2.08 17.78 23.21
CA VAL A 85 -0.78 18.42 23.44
C VAL A 85 0.13 18.07 22.26
N LYS A 86 0.60 19.09 21.56
CA LYS A 86 1.39 18.96 20.33
C LYS A 86 2.89 19.07 20.54
N ALA A 87 3.33 19.81 21.56
CA ALA A 87 4.74 19.86 21.92
C ALA A 87 4.92 19.95 23.43
N VAL A 88 5.99 19.32 23.90
CA VAL A 88 6.56 19.48 25.24
C VAL A 88 8.04 19.82 25.09
N ALA A 89 8.57 20.69 25.95
CA ALA A 89 9.99 21.04 25.94
C ALA A 89 10.49 21.44 27.32
N TRP A 90 11.57 20.83 27.78
CA TRP A 90 12.29 21.20 28.99
C TRP A 90 13.19 22.42 28.73
N SER A 91 13.29 23.30 29.72
CA SER A 91 14.31 24.34 29.71
C SER A 91 15.70 23.71 29.80
N THR A 92 16.70 24.37 29.21
CA THR A 92 18.08 23.86 29.20
C THR A 92 18.68 23.71 30.60
N ASP A 93 18.18 24.48 31.58
CA ASP A 93 18.55 24.37 32.99
C ASP A 93 17.71 23.34 33.78
N GLY A 94 16.74 22.67 33.14
CA GLY A 94 15.88 21.65 33.72
C GLY A 94 14.83 22.16 34.71
N LYS A 95 14.73 23.48 34.94
CA LYS A 95 13.84 24.06 35.97
C LYS A 95 12.39 24.20 35.51
N TYR A 96 12.14 24.22 34.20
CA TYR A 96 10.82 24.48 33.65
C TYR A 96 10.48 23.48 32.54
N LEU A 97 9.20 23.11 32.48
CA LEU A 97 8.62 22.35 31.38
C LEU A 97 7.56 23.21 30.69
N ALA A 98 7.69 23.37 29.38
CA ALA A 98 6.71 24.06 28.55
C ALA A 98 5.85 23.05 27.78
N THR A 99 4.54 23.32 27.68
CA THR A 99 3.60 22.51 26.91
C THR A 99 2.69 23.37 26.05
N CYS A 100 2.34 22.87 24.86
CA CYS A 100 1.41 23.55 23.96
C CYS A 100 0.35 22.58 23.45
N ALA A 101 -0.92 22.98 23.55
CA ALA A 101 -2.07 22.18 23.16
C ALA A 101 -2.92 22.86 22.09
N HIS A 102 -3.65 22.04 21.34
CA HIS A 102 -4.59 22.49 20.30
C HIS A 102 -5.90 23.00 20.91
N THR A 103 -5.83 24.05 21.75
CA THR A 103 -6.97 24.73 22.36
C THR A 103 -6.60 26.16 22.73
N ASP A 104 -7.58 26.94 23.18
CA ASP A 104 -7.40 28.29 23.71
C ASP A 104 -7.91 28.33 25.17
N PRO A 105 -7.05 28.64 26.17
CA PRO A 105 -5.61 28.90 26.06
C PRO A 105 -4.78 27.61 25.88
N GLY A 106 -3.79 27.68 24.99
CA GLY A 106 -3.02 26.52 24.54
C GLY A 106 -1.69 26.29 25.25
N TYR A 107 -1.07 27.33 25.83
CA TYR A 107 0.30 27.25 26.38
C TYR A 107 0.30 27.17 27.90
N ARG A 108 1.17 26.32 28.45
CA ARG A 108 1.42 26.21 29.90
C ARG A 108 2.90 26.04 30.18
N ILE A 109 3.33 26.53 31.35
CA ILE A 109 4.66 26.31 31.93
C ILE A 109 4.49 25.72 33.32
N TYR A 110 5.27 24.69 33.59
CA TYR A 110 5.37 24.07 34.89
C TYR A 110 6.76 24.33 35.45
N SER A 111 6.83 24.75 36.70
CA SER A 111 8.07 24.72 37.48
C SER A 111 8.32 23.28 37.93
N ALA A 112 9.56 22.80 37.77
CA ALA A 112 9.97 21.44 38.13
C ALA A 112 10.89 21.41 39.36
N ILE A 113 10.71 22.34 40.29
CA ILE A 113 11.54 22.46 41.48
C ILE A 113 11.32 21.23 42.38
N ASN A 114 12.41 20.57 42.77
CA ASN A 114 12.41 19.36 43.62
C ASN A 114 11.61 18.17 43.05
N GLY A 115 11.43 18.09 41.73
CA GLY A 115 10.76 16.96 41.08
C GLY A 115 9.23 16.99 41.17
N VAL A 116 8.65 18.09 41.67
CA VAL A 116 7.21 18.34 41.61
C VAL A 116 6.93 19.33 40.49
N LEU A 117 5.96 19.01 39.63
CA LEU A 117 5.50 19.90 38.58
C LEU A 117 4.34 20.75 39.09
N GLU A 118 4.61 22.04 39.26
CA GLU A 118 3.60 23.01 39.63
C GLU A 118 3.37 23.97 38.46
N GLU A 119 2.12 24.17 38.09
CA GLU A 119 1.77 25.15 37.07
C GLU A 119 2.18 26.55 37.53
N ALA A 120 3.15 27.12 36.84
CA ALA A 120 3.71 28.42 37.17
C ALA A 120 3.02 29.53 36.36
N SER A 121 2.62 29.23 35.12
CA SER A 121 1.94 30.16 34.23
C SER A 121 1.19 29.45 33.10
N TYR A 122 0.11 30.05 32.62
CA TYR A 122 -0.63 29.62 31.44
C TYR A 122 -1.04 30.84 30.62
N GLY A 123 -1.18 30.66 29.30
CA GLY A 123 -1.51 31.77 28.41
C GLY A 123 -1.52 31.37 26.94
N GLY A 124 -1.53 32.39 26.07
CA GLY A 124 -1.69 32.22 24.63
C GLY A 124 -3.15 32.11 24.22
N SER A 125 -3.51 32.82 23.16
CA SER A 125 -4.90 32.95 22.70
C SER A 125 -5.30 31.96 21.60
N TRP A 126 -4.52 30.89 21.38
CA TRP A 126 -4.73 29.98 20.24
C TRP A 126 -4.08 28.60 20.43
N ALA A 127 -4.46 27.68 19.53
CA ALA A 127 -3.94 26.33 19.43
C ALA A 127 -2.43 26.28 19.12
N GLY A 128 -1.64 25.69 20.01
CA GLY A 128 -0.19 25.55 19.86
C GLY A 128 0.27 24.34 19.05
N TYR A 129 1.41 24.50 18.36
CA TYR A 129 2.05 23.45 17.56
C TYR A 129 3.53 23.23 17.88
N GLY A 130 4.28 24.27 18.26
CA GLY A 130 5.73 24.16 18.48
C GLY A 130 6.22 24.99 19.67
N ILE A 131 7.29 24.50 20.31
CA ILE A 131 7.98 25.13 21.44
C ILE A 131 9.49 24.98 21.24
N SER A 132 10.24 26.03 21.58
CA SER A 132 11.69 25.97 21.68
C SER A 132 12.18 26.89 22.80
N TRP A 133 13.01 26.37 23.69
CA TRP A 133 13.76 27.16 24.65
C TRP A 133 14.99 27.78 24.00
N SER A 134 15.39 28.97 24.47
CA SER A 134 16.70 29.52 24.14
C SER A 134 17.80 28.70 24.83
N PRO A 135 19.01 28.63 24.26
CA PRO A 135 20.11 27.85 24.84
C PRO A 135 20.48 28.27 26.27
N ASP A 136 20.34 29.56 26.58
CA ASP A 136 20.57 30.13 27.92
C ASP A 136 19.41 29.90 28.92
N GLY A 137 18.32 29.27 28.49
CA GLY A 137 17.15 28.95 29.31
C GLY A 137 16.29 30.14 29.71
N ARG A 138 16.64 31.37 29.30
CA ARG A 138 15.95 32.60 29.72
C ARG A 138 14.67 32.87 28.95
N TYR A 139 14.55 32.32 27.74
CA TYR A 139 13.45 32.58 26.83
C TYR A 139 12.81 31.31 26.32
N VAL A 140 11.49 31.35 26.12
CA VAL A 140 10.75 30.29 25.43
C VAL A 140 9.98 30.89 24.27
N ALA A 141 10.18 30.31 23.08
CA ALA A 141 9.44 30.64 21.88
C ALA A 141 8.33 29.60 21.66
N MET A 142 7.14 30.08 21.35
CA MET A 142 5.95 29.25 21.11
C MET A 142 5.26 29.68 19.83
N CYS A 143 4.71 28.72 19.09
CA CYS A 143 4.01 28.99 17.84
C CYS A 143 2.76 28.09 17.67
N GLY A 144 1.83 28.54 16.83
CA GLY A 144 0.68 27.73 16.47
C GLY A 144 -0.32 28.41 15.53
N TYR A 145 -1.60 28.11 15.73
CA TYR A 145 -2.72 28.84 15.13
C TYR A 145 -2.71 30.28 15.69
N GLY A 146 -3.18 31.26 14.92
CA GLY A 146 -3.10 32.66 15.37
C GLY A 146 -1.76 33.32 15.06
N GLN A 147 -1.37 33.18 13.81
CA GLN A 147 -0.50 34.05 13.03
C GLN A 147 0.91 34.40 13.53
N SER A 148 1.31 34.25 14.78
CA SER A 148 2.59 34.80 15.27
C SER A 148 3.39 33.83 16.13
N VAL A 149 4.71 33.95 16.05
CA VAL A 149 5.61 33.42 17.08
C VAL A 149 5.58 34.36 18.28
N ARG A 150 5.49 33.79 19.47
CA ARG A 150 5.49 34.50 20.74
C ARG A 150 6.73 34.10 21.53
N VAL A 151 7.45 35.07 22.08
CA VAL A 151 8.61 34.84 22.94
C VAL A 151 8.31 35.37 24.33
N PHE A 152 8.60 34.55 25.31
CA PHE A 152 8.41 34.86 26.70
C PHE A 152 9.74 34.82 27.43
N SER A 153 9.99 35.80 28.29
CA SER A 153 11.00 35.71 29.33
C SER A 153 10.46 34.83 30.45
N VAL A 154 11.32 33.97 30.98
CA VAL A 154 11.02 33.13 32.14
C VAL A 154 11.90 33.58 33.30
N SER A 155 11.26 34.15 34.32
CA SER A 155 11.89 34.59 35.56
C SER A 155 11.03 34.19 36.74
N ASP A 156 11.58 33.43 37.68
CA ASP A 156 10.90 32.97 38.90
C ASP A 156 9.51 32.35 38.64
N GLY A 157 9.41 31.49 37.61
CA GLY A 157 8.16 30.83 37.21
C GLY A 157 7.16 31.70 36.47
N THR A 158 7.41 33.01 36.32
CA THR A 158 6.49 33.92 35.62
C THR A 158 6.88 34.04 34.14
N LEU A 159 5.90 33.83 33.25
CA LEU A 159 6.03 34.18 31.84
C LEU A 159 5.69 35.65 31.64
N THR A 160 6.65 36.40 31.11
CA THR A 160 6.38 37.74 30.57
C THR A 160 6.54 37.66 29.07
N GLU A 161 5.48 37.95 28.31
CA GLU A 161 5.62 38.12 26.86
C GLU A 161 6.51 39.33 26.60
N ILE A 162 7.67 39.09 26.01
CA ILE A 162 8.67 40.14 25.73
C ILE A 162 8.75 40.50 24.25
N GLY A 163 8.15 39.67 23.40
CA GLY A 163 8.16 39.89 21.97
C GLY A 163 7.19 39.00 21.23
N SER A 164 6.58 39.58 20.20
CA SER A 164 5.84 38.86 19.18
C SER A 164 6.53 39.04 17.82
N GLY A 165 6.87 37.95 17.15
CA GLY A 165 7.24 37.97 15.74
C GLY A 165 6.01 38.14 14.85
N TYR A 166 6.06 39.08 13.89
CA TYR A 166 4.97 39.37 12.96
C TYR A 166 4.54 38.18 12.08
N THR A 167 3.38 38.34 11.45
CA THR A 167 2.43 37.27 11.16
C THR A 167 2.77 36.37 9.96
N HIS A 168 2.74 35.05 10.17
CA HIS A 168 2.42 34.06 9.14
C HIS A 168 0.90 33.98 9.05
N GLY A 169 0.28 34.47 7.98
CA GLY A 169 -1.18 34.66 7.89
C GLY A 169 -2.10 33.44 8.17
N SER A 170 -1.60 32.22 8.45
CA SER A 170 -2.44 31.04 8.71
C SER A 170 -1.93 30.08 9.80
N TYR A 171 -0.89 29.28 9.55
CA TYR A 171 -0.42 28.21 10.46
C TYR A 171 1.08 28.27 10.67
N LEU A 172 1.55 28.20 11.91
CA LEU A 172 2.95 27.95 12.25
C LEU A 172 3.10 26.53 12.79
N TYR A 173 3.94 25.71 12.14
CA TYR A 173 4.10 24.30 12.49
C TYR A 173 5.36 24.06 13.34
N ALA A 174 6.42 24.85 13.13
CA ALA A 174 7.70 24.66 13.82
C ALA A 174 8.34 25.99 14.21
N VAL A 175 9.00 25.97 15.38
CA VAL A 175 9.83 27.08 15.89
C VAL A 175 11.08 26.49 16.55
N LYS A 176 12.26 27.04 16.25
CA LYS A 176 13.55 26.55 16.81
C LYS A 176 14.55 27.68 17.01
N TRP A 177 15.09 27.79 18.21
CA TRP A 177 16.26 28.64 18.51
C TRP A 177 17.54 28.06 17.92
N SER A 178 18.45 28.92 17.46
CA SER A 178 19.80 28.52 17.10
C SER A 178 20.60 28.13 18.35
N PRO A 179 21.56 27.19 18.24
CA PRO A 179 22.41 26.78 19.37
C PRO A 179 23.20 27.92 20.04
N ASP A 180 23.53 28.98 19.30
CA ASP A 180 24.20 30.18 19.82
C ASP A 180 23.23 31.21 20.44
N GLY A 181 21.91 30.97 20.36
CA GLY A 181 20.86 31.82 20.90
C GLY A 181 20.63 33.13 20.15
N LYS A 182 21.34 33.38 19.04
CA LYS A 182 21.24 34.64 18.29
C LYS A 182 20.08 34.67 17.32
N TYR A 183 19.56 33.52 16.90
CA TYR A 183 18.52 33.42 15.89
C TYR A 183 17.35 32.54 16.34
N LEU A 184 16.16 32.89 15.84
CA LEU A 184 14.95 32.09 15.97
C LEU A 184 14.38 31.82 14.57
N ALA A 185 14.18 30.56 14.23
CA ALA A 185 13.54 30.15 12.99
C ALA A 185 12.07 29.79 13.24
N ALA A 186 11.19 30.17 12.31
CA ALA A 186 9.76 29.90 12.35
C ALA A 186 9.24 29.46 10.98
N GLY A 187 8.67 28.26 10.90
CA GLY A 187 8.19 27.64 9.66
C GLY A 187 6.68 27.53 9.62
N GLY A 188 6.04 27.98 8.53
CA GLY A 188 4.59 27.90 8.40
C GLY A 188 3.98 28.53 7.15
N ILE A 189 2.65 28.49 7.07
CA ILE A 189 1.85 29.03 5.96
C ILE A 189 1.50 30.50 6.24
N SER A 190 1.88 31.37 5.31
CA SER A 190 1.63 32.81 5.33
C SER A 190 0.84 33.28 4.10
N SER A 191 -0.41 33.71 4.28
CA SER A 191 -1.21 34.42 3.26
C SER A 191 -1.21 33.79 1.85
N GLY A 192 -1.31 32.46 1.77
CA GLY A 192 -1.30 31.70 0.51
C GLY A 192 0.08 31.22 0.03
N SER A 193 1.16 31.63 0.71
CA SER A 193 2.54 31.17 0.46
C SER A 193 3.08 30.44 1.68
N ILE A 194 4.01 29.52 1.50
CA ILE A 194 4.65 28.81 2.63
C ILE A 194 6.01 29.45 2.86
N THR A 195 6.36 29.76 4.11
CA THR A 195 7.56 30.54 4.42
C THR A 195 8.26 30.04 5.68
N THR A 196 9.58 30.13 5.69
CA THR A 196 10.40 30.08 6.91
C THR A 196 10.96 31.47 7.16
N ARG A 197 10.76 32.01 8.35
CA ARG A 197 11.27 33.34 8.75
C ARG A 197 12.33 33.20 9.82
N ILE A 198 13.39 34.01 9.70
CA ILE A 198 14.48 34.09 10.67
C ILE A 198 14.39 35.42 11.39
N TYR A 199 14.52 35.36 12.71
CA TYR A 199 14.57 36.53 13.57
C TYR A 199 15.92 36.55 14.27
N SER A 200 16.62 37.68 14.22
CA SER A 200 17.70 37.97 15.15
C SER A 200 17.08 38.25 16.52
N ALA A 201 17.65 37.64 17.55
CA ALA A 201 17.27 37.84 18.93
C ALA A 201 18.37 38.60 19.66
N SER A 202 18.01 39.77 20.18
CA SER A 202 18.89 40.56 21.04
C SER A 202 18.08 41.07 22.23
N GLU A 203 18.47 40.68 23.45
CA GLU A 203 17.84 41.12 24.69
C GLU A 203 16.29 40.93 24.73
N GLY A 204 15.79 39.85 24.13
CA GLY A 204 14.36 39.55 24.09
C GLY A 204 13.57 40.22 22.96
N VAL A 205 14.23 41.03 22.13
CA VAL A 205 13.62 41.65 20.94
C VAL A 205 13.90 40.77 19.72
N LEU A 206 12.84 40.39 19.01
CA LEU A 206 12.92 39.68 17.73
C LEU A 206 12.84 40.66 16.56
N THR A 207 13.91 40.73 15.77
CA THR A 207 13.92 41.47 14.51
C THR A 207 14.01 40.49 13.35
N GLN A 208 13.03 40.49 12.45
CA GLN A 208 13.06 39.63 11.27
C GLN A 208 14.24 40.03 10.36
N THR A 209 15.13 39.09 10.07
CA THR A 209 16.33 39.30 9.27
C THR A 209 16.28 38.59 7.92
N ALA A 210 15.50 37.52 7.79
CA ALA A 210 15.34 36.79 6.52
C ALA A 210 13.96 36.13 6.39
N THR A 211 13.54 35.91 5.15
CA THR A 211 12.38 35.10 4.77
C THR A 211 12.79 34.18 3.63
N TYR A 212 12.41 32.91 3.73
CA TYR A 212 12.59 31.90 2.69
C TYR A 212 11.23 31.40 2.25
N ASP A 213 10.95 31.52 0.96
CA ASP A 213 9.71 31.03 0.36
C ASP A 213 9.82 29.54 0.03
N HIS A 214 8.75 28.81 0.31
CA HIS A 214 8.62 27.40 0.10
C HIS A 214 7.36 27.09 -0.71
N THR A 215 7.47 26.04 -1.51
CA THR A 215 6.35 25.40 -2.20
C THR A 215 5.74 24.27 -1.38
N ASP A 216 6.42 23.87 -0.30
CA ASP A 216 6.15 22.68 0.51
C ASP A 216 5.81 23.10 1.95
N ARG A 217 4.89 22.40 2.63
CA ARG A 217 4.52 22.71 4.03
C ARG A 217 5.63 22.31 4.98
N ILE A 218 6.27 23.27 5.63
CA ILE A 218 7.41 23.01 6.52
C ILE A 218 6.92 22.39 7.84
N TYR A 219 7.40 21.17 8.14
CA TYR A 219 7.14 20.45 9.37
C TYR A 219 8.38 20.36 10.26
N GLY A 220 9.56 20.11 9.68
CA GLY A 220 10.83 20.00 10.41
C GLY A 220 11.71 21.23 10.24
N LEU A 221 12.34 21.65 11.35
CA LEU A 221 13.39 22.68 11.38
C LEU A 221 14.57 22.16 12.22
N SER A 222 15.78 22.21 11.66
CA SER A 222 16.98 21.75 12.35
C SER A 222 18.15 22.70 12.12
N TRP A 223 18.70 23.26 13.18
CA TRP A 223 19.91 24.09 13.13
C TRP A 223 21.15 23.20 13.17
N SER A 224 22.18 23.56 12.40
CA SER A 224 23.51 22.96 12.56
C SER A 224 24.08 23.29 13.94
N PRO A 225 24.90 22.42 14.54
CA PRO A 225 25.50 22.64 15.87
C PRO A 225 26.29 23.96 15.98
N ASP A 226 26.91 24.38 14.88
CA ASP A 226 27.68 25.62 14.80
C ASP A 226 26.82 26.89 14.56
N SER A 227 25.49 26.74 14.49
CA SER A 227 24.49 27.79 14.23
C SER A 227 24.57 28.47 12.87
N HIS A 228 25.41 27.99 11.95
CA HIS A 228 25.58 28.62 10.64
C HIS A 228 24.56 28.17 9.61
N PHE A 229 23.90 27.02 9.79
CA PHE A 229 22.97 26.47 8.82
C PHE A 229 21.63 26.10 9.44
N LEU A 230 20.56 26.28 8.67
CA LEU A 230 19.23 25.82 9.00
C LEU A 230 18.76 24.87 7.89
N ALA A 231 18.36 23.66 8.28
CA ALA A 231 17.69 22.69 7.42
C ALA A 231 16.17 22.76 7.64
N MET A 232 15.42 22.68 6.54
CA MET A 232 13.95 22.71 6.55
C MET A 232 13.39 21.57 5.68
N SER A 233 12.44 20.83 6.24
CA SER A 233 11.77 19.68 5.62
C SER A 233 10.24 19.81 5.69
N GLY A 234 9.51 19.21 4.73
CA GLY A 234 8.07 19.41 4.65
C GLY A 234 7.26 18.53 3.67
N GLU A 235 5.94 18.71 3.69
CA GLU A 235 4.96 18.09 2.78
C GLU A 235 5.06 18.66 1.37
N ASN A 236 5.19 17.79 0.40
CA ASN A 236 5.32 18.19 -0.99
C ASN A 236 3.94 18.51 -1.59
N VAL A 237 3.71 19.79 -1.90
CA VAL A 237 2.50 20.24 -2.60
C VAL A 237 2.75 20.44 -4.10
N SER A 238 4.02 20.48 -4.52
CA SER A 238 4.47 20.95 -5.84
C SER A 238 4.95 19.85 -6.80
N GLY A 239 5.00 18.61 -6.33
CA GLY A 239 5.46 17.46 -7.11
C GLY A 239 6.96 17.22 -7.07
N VAL A 240 7.78 17.95 -6.29
CA VAL A 240 9.20 17.61 -6.03
C VAL A 240 9.48 17.74 -4.53
N ALA A 241 9.83 16.64 -3.88
CA ALA A 241 10.10 16.66 -2.44
C ALA A 241 11.47 17.29 -2.23
N SER A 242 11.60 18.25 -1.32
CA SER A 242 12.88 18.92 -1.10
C SER A 242 13.22 19.05 0.38
N VAL A 243 14.52 19.04 0.66
CA VAL A 243 15.07 19.56 1.93
C VAL A 243 15.95 20.73 1.56
N ARG A 244 15.72 21.85 2.23
CA ARG A 244 16.43 23.09 1.96
C ARG A 244 17.37 23.40 3.10
N ILE A 245 18.60 23.78 2.76
CA ILE A 245 19.64 24.12 3.71
C ILE A 245 20.09 25.54 3.40
N HIS A 246 19.95 26.42 4.38
CA HIS A 246 20.31 27.83 4.25
C HIS A 246 21.40 28.20 5.23
N ARG A 247 22.46 28.84 4.73
CA ARG A 247 23.46 29.47 5.58
C ARG A 247 22.89 30.77 6.14
N ILE A 248 22.89 30.91 7.46
CA ILE A 248 22.41 32.07 8.19
C ILE A 248 23.61 32.89 8.66
N GLN A 249 23.91 33.99 7.96
CA GLN A 249 24.91 34.98 8.34
C GLN A 249 24.38 36.39 8.09
N THR A 250 24.93 37.37 8.80
CA THR A 250 24.72 38.79 8.51
C THR A 250 25.35 39.14 7.14
N GLY A 251 24.52 39.33 6.11
CA GLY A 251 24.91 39.97 4.85
C GLY A 251 25.07 39.09 3.61
N GLY A 252 24.73 37.79 3.65
CA GLY A 252 24.68 36.96 2.44
C GLY A 252 24.08 35.58 2.68
N THR A 253 23.29 35.09 1.72
CA THR A 253 22.66 33.76 1.76
C THR A 253 23.28 32.83 0.75
N ILE A 254 23.78 31.69 1.23
CA ILE A 254 24.02 30.49 0.41
C ILE A 254 22.85 29.55 0.69
N SER A 255 22.11 29.19 -0.36
CA SER A 255 21.02 28.22 -0.28
C SER A 255 21.40 26.98 -1.08
N SER A 256 21.32 25.82 -0.44
CA SER A 256 21.43 24.51 -1.07
C SER A 256 20.06 23.82 -1.01
N THR A 257 19.59 23.27 -2.11
CA THR A 257 18.33 22.51 -2.16
C THR A 257 18.63 21.11 -2.65
N VAL A 258 18.35 20.11 -1.82
CA VAL A 258 18.43 18.72 -2.25
C VAL A 258 17.03 18.27 -2.64
N ASN A 259 16.85 17.99 -3.93
CA ASN A 259 15.60 17.51 -4.51
C ASN A 259 15.58 15.98 -4.52
N TYR A 260 14.43 15.41 -4.20
CA TYR A 260 14.14 13.98 -4.28
C TYR A 260 13.00 13.72 -5.26
N ASN A 261 12.66 12.45 -5.45
CA ASN A 261 11.60 12.04 -6.36
C ASN A 261 10.24 12.71 -6.05
N PRO A 262 9.39 12.94 -7.08
CA PRO A 262 8.03 13.43 -6.92
C PRO A 262 7.15 12.60 -5.97
N GLY A 263 6.32 13.29 -5.15
CA GLY A 263 5.25 12.64 -4.37
C GLY A 263 5.70 11.96 -3.07
N VAL A 264 6.76 12.48 -2.45
CA VAL A 264 7.31 12.06 -1.16
C VAL A 264 7.20 13.23 -0.17
N ASP A 265 6.69 12.97 1.03
CA ASP A 265 6.63 13.95 2.13
C ASP A 265 7.81 13.73 3.07
N ASN A 266 8.37 14.82 3.60
CA ASN A 266 9.42 14.80 4.62
C ASN A 266 8.84 15.37 5.92
N TYR A 267 8.83 14.58 6.99
CA TYR A 267 8.23 15.02 8.26
C TYR A 267 9.26 15.64 9.19
N GLU A 268 10.46 15.06 9.27
CA GLU A 268 11.49 15.49 10.21
C GLU A 268 12.90 15.40 9.59
N CYS A 269 13.78 16.28 10.05
CA CYS A 269 15.19 16.28 9.66
C CYS A 269 16.08 16.62 10.85
N ALA A 270 17.25 15.99 10.97
CA ALA A 270 18.16 16.22 12.09
C ALA A 270 19.62 16.33 11.63
N TRP A 271 20.27 17.43 12.01
CA TRP A 271 21.72 17.57 11.85
C TRP A 271 22.44 16.59 12.75
N ASP A 272 23.52 16.02 12.22
CA ASP A 272 24.41 15.22 13.03
C ASP A 272 25.21 16.11 14.01
N PRO A 273 25.72 15.57 15.12
CA PRO A 273 26.48 16.34 16.11
C PRO A 273 27.73 17.04 15.57
N SER A 274 28.33 16.58 14.47
CA SER A 274 29.49 17.25 13.86
C SER A 274 29.10 18.46 13.00
N GLY A 275 27.85 18.55 12.55
CA GLY A 275 27.36 19.56 11.62
C GLY A 275 27.77 19.36 10.17
N MET A 276 28.26 18.17 9.81
CA MET A 276 28.66 17.84 8.44
C MET A 276 27.49 17.29 7.62
N LEU A 277 26.52 16.66 8.26
CA LEU A 277 25.49 15.84 7.62
C LEU A 277 24.10 16.07 8.22
N LEU A 278 23.10 15.74 7.40
CA LEU A 278 21.70 15.80 7.76
C LEU A 278 21.04 14.45 7.47
N VAL A 279 20.29 13.93 8.43
CA VAL A 279 19.39 12.79 8.21
C VAL A 279 17.97 13.29 7.98
N VAL A 280 17.27 12.67 7.04
CA VAL A 280 15.88 13.00 6.71
C VAL A 280 15.05 11.72 6.63
N GLY A 281 13.92 11.76 7.32
CA GLY A 281 12.87 10.75 7.21
C GLY A 281 11.85 11.15 6.14
N ASP A 282 11.60 10.25 5.18
CA ASP A 282 10.62 10.43 4.12
C ASP A 282 9.49 9.39 4.20
N THR A 283 8.52 9.43 3.29
CA THR A 283 7.35 8.53 3.30
C THR A 283 7.68 7.04 3.22
N THR A 284 8.89 6.66 2.83
CA THR A 284 9.32 5.26 2.72
C THR A 284 10.77 5.01 3.13
N ASN A 285 11.62 6.03 3.22
CA ASN A 285 13.06 5.88 3.35
C ASN A 285 13.62 6.80 4.44
N VAL A 286 14.83 6.41 4.87
CA VAL A 286 15.77 7.27 5.58
C VAL A 286 16.86 7.68 4.59
N ARG A 287 17.23 8.95 4.59
CA ARG A 287 18.28 9.51 3.71
C ARG A 287 19.35 10.24 4.52
N THR A 288 20.60 10.11 4.10
CA THR A 288 21.72 10.93 4.59
C THR A 288 22.18 11.90 3.50
N LEU A 289 22.47 13.13 3.91
CA LEU A 289 22.72 14.26 3.01
C LEU A 289 23.91 15.07 3.51
N THR A 290 24.74 15.55 2.59
CA THR A 290 25.73 16.63 2.89
C THR A 290 25.22 17.96 2.38
N TRP A 291 25.45 19.03 3.13
CA TRP A 291 25.09 20.37 2.70
C TRP A 291 26.03 20.95 1.63
N GLU A 292 27.32 20.56 1.62
CA GLU A 292 28.35 21.11 0.72
C GLU A 292 28.06 20.82 -0.75
N ASP A 293 27.71 19.57 -1.08
CA ASP A 293 27.50 19.14 -2.47
C ASP A 293 26.02 19.13 -2.89
N ALA A 294 25.09 19.39 -1.98
CA ALA A 294 23.64 19.27 -2.21
C ALA A 294 23.20 17.87 -2.69
N GLN A 295 23.87 16.80 -2.24
CA GLN A 295 23.61 15.42 -2.71
C GLN A 295 23.16 14.47 -1.60
N VAL A 296 22.35 13.51 -2.00
CA VAL A 296 22.06 12.29 -1.23
C VAL A 296 23.29 11.40 -1.24
N LYS A 297 23.82 11.10 -0.05
CA LYS A 297 24.95 10.18 0.10
C LYS A 297 24.47 8.74 0.26
N TYR A 298 23.37 8.52 0.99
CA TYR A 298 22.79 7.21 1.16
C TYR A 298 21.27 7.25 1.27
N THR A 299 20.61 6.19 0.82
CA THR A 299 19.16 5.98 0.96
C THR A 299 18.93 4.56 1.44
N THR A 300 18.22 4.43 2.55
CA THR A 300 17.80 3.13 3.09
C THR A 300 16.29 3.04 3.08
N ASP A 301 15.76 1.93 2.56
CA ASP A 301 14.33 1.65 2.64
C ASP A 301 13.94 1.38 4.10
N PHE A 302 13.02 2.19 4.63
CA PHE A 302 12.43 2.05 5.96
C PHE A 302 11.14 1.21 5.90
N GLY A 303 10.45 1.21 4.75
CA GLY A 303 9.22 0.45 4.50
C GLY A 303 7.94 1.09 5.07
N ALA A 304 8.03 2.27 5.69
CA ALA A 304 6.90 3.02 6.23
C ALA A 304 7.20 4.52 6.22
N GLU A 305 6.17 5.33 6.51
CA GLU A 305 6.31 6.77 6.70
C GLU A 305 7.16 7.05 7.95
N VAL A 306 8.31 7.68 7.76
CA VAL A 306 9.19 8.09 8.84
C VAL A 306 8.65 9.41 9.42
N ARG A 307 8.28 9.37 10.70
CA ARG A 307 7.70 10.49 11.45
C ARG A 307 8.74 11.29 12.21
N ASP A 308 9.81 10.64 12.65
CA ASP A 308 10.85 11.25 13.47
C ASP A 308 12.22 10.61 13.21
N VAL A 309 13.27 11.40 13.38
CA VAL A 309 14.68 10.98 13.26
C VAL A 309 15.51 11.67 14.34
N ALA A 310 16.34 10.90 15.06
CA ALA A 310 17.13 11.44 16.15
C ALA A 310 18.53 10.82 16.21
N TRP A 311 19.54 11.66 16.40
CA TRP A 311 20.91 11.23 16.66
C TRP A 311 21.09 10.86 18.13
N ALA A 312 21.76 9.73 18.40
CA ALA A 312 22.39 9.54 19.70
C ALA A 312 23.54 10.57 19.76
N GLY A 313 23.83 11.21 20.89
CA GLY A 313 24.82 12.29 20.99
C GLY A 313 26.27 11.97 20.55
N SER A 314 26.52 10.78 19.99
CA SER A 314 27.70 10.40 19.21
C SER A 314 27.47 10.58 17.70
N GLU A 315 28.47 11.06 16.97
CA GLU A 315 28.41 11.28 15.51
C GLU A 315 28.07 10.05 14.65
N SER A 316 28.08 8.84 15.21
CA SER A 316 28.01 7.58 14.45
C SER A 316 26.71 6.79 14.59
N LYS A 317 25.68 7.28 15.30
CA LYS A 317 24.44 6.51 15.51
C LYS A 317 23.19 7.38 15.52
N PHE A 318 22.15 6.91 14.84
CA PHE A 318 20.84 7.53 14.88
C PHE A 318 19.71 6.51 14.80
N VAL A 319 18.50 6.97 15.11
CA VAL A 319 17.27 6.20 15.01
C VAL A 319 16.29 6.90 14.08
N ALA A 320 15.49 6.12 13.36
CA ALA A 320 14.29 6.59 12.68
C ALA A 320 13.06 5.89 13.27
N ALA A 321 11.98 6.64 13.47
CA ALA A 321 10.69 6.14 13.94
C ALA A 321 9.59 6.49 12.94
N GLY A 322 8.61 5.61 12.78
CA GLY A 322 7.55 5.78 11.79
C GLY A 322 6.32 4.92 12.05
N LEU A 323 5.31 5.07 11.19
CA LEU A 323 3.96 4.53 11.43
C LEU A 323 3.84 3.00 11.46
N GLY A 324 4.93 2.25 11.21
CA GLY A 324 4.97 0.81 11.47
C GLY A 324 3.80 0.05 10.84
N GLY A 325 3.69 0.10 9.50
CA GLY A 325 2.77 -0.73 8.75
C GLY A 325 3.13 -2.22 8.85
N TYR A 326 2.28 -3.12 8.36
CA TYR A 326 2.48 -4.56 8.52
C TYR A 326 3.80 -5.12 7.93
N GLU A 327 4.39 -4.44 6.93
CA GLU A 327 5.73 -4.75 6.39
C GLU A 327 6.80 -3.68 6.67
N GLY A 328 6.41 -2.53 7.24
CA GLY A 328 7.30 -1.39 7.48
C GLY A 328 7.90 -1.39 8.88
N ARG A 329 9.10 -0.82 9.03
CA ARG A 329 9.70 -0.68 10.36
C ARG A 329 8.89 0.33 11.18
N ALA A 330 8.59 0.01 12.43
CA ALA A 330 8.13 0.99 13.40
C ALA A 330 9.27 1.91 13.82
N VAL A 331 10.46 1.31 13.95
CA VAL A 331 11.66 1.97 14.38
C VAL A 331 12.86 1.20 13.83
N ALA A 332 13.92 1.93 13.47
CA ALA A 332 15.14 1.35 12.94
C ALA A 332 16.35 2.11 13.48
N GLY A 333 17.34 1.37 13.98
CA GLY A 333 18.63 1.93 14.38
C GLY A 333 19.61 1.86 13.21
N TYR A 334 20.49 2.85 13.14
CA TYR A 334 21.48 2.94 12.08
C TYR A 334 22.85 3.23 12.67
N ASP A 335 23.85 2.48 12.23
CA ASP A 335 25.25 2.83 12.42
C ASP A 335 25.69 3.65 11.22
N PHE A 336 26.17 4.85 11.51
CA PHE A 336 26.57 5.83 10.55
C PHE A 336 28.10 5.90 10.46
N ASP A 337 28.61 5.84 9.23
CA ASP A 337 30.03 6.01 8.93
C ASP A 337 30.28 7.42 8.39
N SER A 338 30.90 8.25 9.25
CA SER A 338 31.22 9.64 8.95
C SER A 338 32.23 9.83 7.82
N THR A 339 32.99 8.80 7.47
CA THR A 339 33.94 8.88 6.36
C THR A 339 33.28 8.67 5.00
N THR A 340 32.27 7.80 4.94
CA THR A 340 31.61 7.42 3.68
C THR A 340 30.25 8.09 3.48
N GLY A 341 29.64 8.63 4.53
CA GLY A 341 28.26 9.16 4.46
C GLY A 341 27.19 8.07 4.43
N VAL A 342 27.57 6.81 4.66
CA VAL A 342 26.68 5.64 4.59
C VAL A 342 26.07 5.35 5.95
N ALA A 343 24.75 5.14 5.98
CA ALA A 343 24.03 4.64 7.14
C ALA A 343 23.74 3.15 6.95
N THR A 344 24.30 2.30 7.79
CA THR A 344 24.03 0.86 7.76
C THR A 344 22.91 0.54 8.74
N LEU A 345 21.88 -0.16 8.28
CA LEU A 345 20.82 -0.63 9.15
C LEU A 345 21.38 -1.56 10.22
N ASN A 346 21.16 -1.20 11.48
CA ASN A 346 21.46 -2.01 12.65
C ASN A 346 20.13 -2.58 13.19
N ASP A 347 19.71 -3.73 12.65
CA ASP A 347 18.33 -4.27 12.69
C ASP A 347 17.90 -4.88 14.04
N HIS A 348 18.54 -4.52 15.15
CA HIS A 348 18.19 -5.05 16.48
C HIS A 348 16.84 -4.53 17.02
N LEU A 349 16.19 -3.60 16.31
CA LEU A 349 14.93 -2.95 16.70
C LEU A 349 13.69 -3.41 15.88
N SER A 350 13.87 -4.21 14.82
CA SER A 350 12.79 -4.57 13.87
C SER A 350 11.68 -5.46 14.45
N SER A 351 11.84 -5.96 15.68
CA SER A 351 10.81 -6.71 16.39
C SER A 351 9.70 -5.84 17.01
N ILE A 352 9.87 -4.52 17.02
CA ILE A 352 8.90 -3.57 17.60
C ILE A 352 7.74 -3.41 16.62
N LYS A 353 6.59 -4.02 16.96
CA LYS A 353 5.33 -3.92 16.20
C LYS A 353 4.48 -2.75 16.68
N GLY A 354 3.91 -1.98 15.75
CA GLY A 354 3.06 -0.80 15.99
C GLY A 354 3.64 0.49 15.43
N GLY A 355 2.86 1.56 15.33
CA GLY A 355 3.39 2.85 14.87
C GLY A 355 4.19 3.56 15.98
N ALA A 356 5.37 4.08 15.65
CA ALA A 356 6.14 4.99 16.49
C ALA A 356 6.10 6.41 15.89
N GLU A 357 5.67 7.38 16.67
CA GLU A 357 5.56 8.78 16.21
C GLU A 357 6.80 9.58 16.61
N VAL A 358 7.47 9.21 17.72
CA VAL A 358 8.60 9.97 18.27
C VAL A 358 9.66 9.04 18.85
N ALA A 359 10.93 9.36 18.61
CA ALA A 359 12.10 8.71 19.21
C ALA A 359 13.14 9.76 19.65
N VAL A 360 13.53 9.74 20.92
CA VAL A 360 14.52 10.68 21.47
C VAL A 360 15.54 9.96 22.35
N PHE A 361 16.80 10.41 22.30
CA PHE A 361 17.85 9.91 23.19
C PHE A 361 17.96 10.77 24.45
N SER A 362 18.34 10.15 25.56
CA SER A 362 18.75 10.88 26.76
C SER A 362 19.98 11.74 26.47
N PRO A 363 20.21 12.84 27.20
CA PRO A 363 21.34 13.75 26.94
C PRO A 363 22.71 13.07 26.92
N ASN A 364 22.89 12.03 27.73
CA ASN A 364 24.11 11.22 27.79
C ASN A 364 24.17 10.07 26.76
N GLY A 365 23.13 9.90 25.93
CA GLY A 365 23.00 8.83 24.93
C GLY A 365 22.81 7.42 25.51
N ALA A 366 22.74 7.26 26.83
CA ALA A 366 22.64 5.94 27.49
C ALA A 366 21.27 5.29 27.32
N TYR A 367 20.23 6.09 27.08
CA TYR A 367 18.86 5.63 26.94
C TYR A 367 18.20 6.21 25.69
N MET A 368 17.27 5.46 25.11
CA MET A 368 16.39 5.90 24.03
C MET A 368 14.95 5.73 24.48
N PHE A 369 14.17 6.78 24.35
CA PHE A 369 12.74 6.76 24.60
C PHE A 369 11.98 6.71 23.28
N LEU A 370 11.03 5.79 23.19
CA LEU A 370 10.21 5.56 22.00
C LEU A 370 8.74 5.60 22.39
N SER A 371 7.94 6.33 21.63
CA SER A 371 6.49 6.38 21.84
C SER A 371 5.72 6.47 20.54
N GLY A 372 4.47 6.02 20.56
CA GLY A 372 3.66 5.98 19.34
C GLY A 372 2.22 5.53 19.51
N TYR A 373 1.58 5.20 18.40
CA TYR A 373 0.16 4.91 18.29
C TYR A 373 -0.11 3.50 17.73
N ASN A 374 -0.98 2.76 18.43
CA ASN A 374 -1.55 1.47 18.03
C ASN A 374 -3.08 1.57 18.03
N GLY A 375 -3.64 2.41 17.17
CA GLY A 375 -5.09 2.42 16.98
C GLY A 375 -5.48 2.27 15.50
N PRO A 376 -6.77 2.07 15.24
CA PRO A 376 -7.32 1.67 13.93
C PRO A 376 -7.25 2.77 12.86
N ARG A 377 -6.47 3.84 13.10
CA ARG A 377 -6.20 4.91 12.13
C ARG A 377 -4.90 4.69 11.36
N SER A 378 -4.50 3.45 11.09
CA SER A 378 -3.70 3.17 9.91
C SER A 378 -4.57 3.52 8.70
N LYS A 379 -4.50 4.78 8.23
CA LYS A 379 -4.85 5.07 6.85
C LYS A 379 -4.09 4.04 6.00
N PRO A 380 -4.74 3.25 5.15
CA PRO A 380 -4.05 2.22 4.40
C PRO A 380 -3.18 2.89 3.32
N TYR A 381 -1.94 3.23 3.67
CA TYR A 381 -0.91 3.64 2.71
C TYR A 381 -0.16 2.38 2.28
N LEU A 382 -0.56 1.75 1.18
CA LEU A 382 -0.10 2.01 -0.20
C LEU A 382 1.27 1.37 -0.46
N HIS A 383 1.27 0.04 -0.65
CA HIS A 383 2.40 -0.67 -1.24
C HIS A 383 2.50 -0.24 -2.73
N LYS A 384 3.15 0.91 -3.00
CA LYS A 384 3.43 1.37 -4.37
C LYS A 384 4.43 0.40 -5.00
N ILE A 385 3.94 -0.56 -5.78
CA ILE A 385 4.79 -1.48 -6.53
C ILE A 385 5.53 -0.68 -7.61
N LYS A 386 6.82 -0.40 -7.40
CA LYS A 386 7.69 0.24 -8.42
C LYS A 386 7.81 -0.66 -9.65
N HIS A 387 8.09 -0.06 -10.80
CA HIS A 387 8.31 -0.81 -12.04
C HIS A 387 9.35 -1.92 -11.81
N GLY A 388 8.96 -3.19 -12.01
CA GLY A 388 9.88 -4.33 -11.98
C GLY A 388 10.09 -5.01 -10.62
N ASN A 389 9.16 -4.89 -9.66
CA ASN A 389 9.29 -5.54 -8.37
C ASN A 389 9.28 -7.07 -8.48
N THR A 390 10.31 -7.72 -7.93
CA THR A 390 10.38 -9.16 -7.77
C THR A 390 10.27 -9.51 -6.28
N LEU A 391 9.35 -10.39 -5.92
CA LEU A 391 9.16 -10.80 -4.53
C LEU A 391 10.32 -11.67 -4.06
N SER A 392 10.86 -11.39 -2.87
CA SER A 392 11.89 -12.20 -2.22
C SER A 392 11.32 -13.37 -1.41
N ARG A 393 10.06 -13.27 -0.98
CA ARG A 393 9.29 -14.28 -0.22
C ARG A 393 7.80 -14.24 -0.59
N GLY A 394 7.05 -15.29 -0.26
CA GLY A 394 5.60 -15.27 -0.38
C GLY A 394 4.97 -14.23 0.55
N ILE A 395 3.79 -13.74 0.18
CA ILE A 395 3.06 -12.71 0.92
C ILE A 395 1.65 -13.17 1.25
N ASP A 396 1.18 -12.86 2.46
CA ASP A 396 -0.19 -13.05 2.87
C ASP A 396 -0.86 -11.66 2.93
N LEU A 397 -1.96 -11.48 2.20
CA LEU A 397 -2.70 -10.23 2.07
C LEU A 397 -3.85 -10.19 3.09
N ASP A 398 -4.06 -9.04 3.71
CA ASP A 398 -5.19 -8.70 4.55
C ASP A 398 -5.52 -7.20 4.38
N TYR A 399 -6.50 -6.67 5.12
CA TYR A 399 -6.83 -5.25 5.05
C TYR A 399 -5.61 -4.32 5.26
N GLY A 400 -4.68 -4.72 6.14
CA GLY A 400 -3.46 -3.98 6.45
C GLY A 400 -2.32 -4.20 5.46
N ASN A 401 -2.36 -5.29 4.68
CA ASN A 401 -1.37 -5.71 3.69
C ASN A 401 -1.90 -5.77 2.27
N ALA A 402 -2.85 -4.91 1.92
CA ALA A 402 -3.42 -4.92 0.59
C ALA A 402 -2.37 -4.59 -0.50
N LEU A 403 -2.40 -5.33 -1.60
CA LEU A 403 -1.62 -5.04 -2.80
C LEU A 403 -2.26 -3.87 -3.55
N ARG A 404 -1.60 -2.70 -3.59
CA ARG A 404 -2.19 -1.46 -4.13
C ARG A 404 -1.42 -0.92 -5.34
N PHE A 405 -2.04 -0.94 -6.51
CA PHE A 405 -1.48 -0.36 -7.73
C PHE A 405 -1.93 1.09 -7.90
N GLY A 406 -1.02 2.03 -7.62
CA GLY A 406 -1.23 3.47 -7.84
C GLY A 406 -0.68 3.99 -9.17
N TYR A 407 -0.03 3.14 -9.96
CA TYR A 407 0.51 3.40 -11.30
C TYR A 407 0.76 2.07 -11.99
N ASN A 408 1.00 2.11 -13.31
CA ASN A 408 1.25 0.90 -14.09
C ASN A 408 2.46 0.14 -13.55
N ALA A 409 2.26 -1.09 -13.09
CA ALA A 409 3.33 -1.86 -12.46
C ALA A 409 3.16 -3.37 -12.67
N VAL A 410 4.27 -4.08 -12.52
CA VAL A 410 4.35 -5.53 -12.63
C VAL A 410 4.94 -6.08 -11.34
N VAL A 411 4.21 -6.99 -10.70
CA VAL A 411 4.68 -7.86 -9.61
C VAL A 411 5.13 -9.17 -10.22
N ASN A 412 6.42 -9.46 -10.09
CA ASN A 412 6.97 -10.77 -10.38
C ASN A 412 7.09 -11.55 -9.07
N ALA A 413 6.27 -12.57 -8.84
CA ALA A 413 6.37 -13.35 -7.62
C ALA A 413 7.49 -14.41 -7.68
N ASP A 414 8.11 -14.63 -8.84
CA ASP A 414 9.24 -15.56 -9.02
C ASP A 414 8.95 -16.94 -8.39
N GLY A 415 7.78 -17.48 -8.73
CA GLY A 415 7.26 -18.77 -8.27
C GLY A 415 6.62 -18.78 -6.88
N ARG A 416 6.56 -17.63 -6.19
CA ARG A 416 6.10 -17.56 -4.78
C ARG A 416 4.58 -17.39 -4.67
N GLU A 417 4.08 -17.71 -3.48
CA GLU A 417 2.66 -17.59 -3.15
C GLU A 417 2.25 -16.16 -2.78
N ILE A 418 1.08 -15.75 -3.26
CA ILE A 418 0.35 -14.55 -2.82
C ILE A 418 -0.99 -15.04 -2.30
N ARG A 419 -1.20 -15.02 -0.98
CA ARG A 419 -2.41 -15.59 -0.37
C ARG A 419 -3.34 -14.50 0.10
N PHE A 420 -4.59 -14.54 -0.32
CA PHE A 420 -5.62 -13.67 0.21
C PHE A 420 -6.14 -14.24 1.53
N SER A 421 -6.27 -13.41 2.56
CA SER A 421 -6.91 -13.80 3.82
C SER A 421 -8.43 -13.94 3.65
N ASN A 422 -9.09 -14.48 4.67
CA ASN A 422 -10.54 -14.66 4.72
C ASN A 422 -11.30 -13.36 5.06
N ASP A 423 -10.61 -12.24 5.15
CA ASP A 423 -11.24 -10.94 5.34
C ASP A 423 -12.03 -10.52 4.08
N ASN A 424 -13.15 -9.84 4.29
CA ASN A 424 -13.99 -9.28 3.22
C ASN A 424 -13.50 -7.90 2.76
N ASP A 425 -12.54 -7.31 3.47
CA ASP A 425 -11.96 -6.05 3.07
C ASP A 425 -11.16 -6.15 1.74
N PRO A 426 -11.05 -5.06 0.94
CA PRO A 426 -10.27 -5.07 -0.30
C PRO A 426 -8.77 -5.28 -0.05
N GLN A 427 -8.25 -6.40 -0.53
CA GLN A 427 -6.86 -6.84 -0.42
C GLN A 427 -6.07 -6.64 -1.72
N LEU A 428 -6.74 -6.41 -2.85
CA LEU A 428 -6.13 -6.02 -4.12
C LEU A 428 -6.83 -4.76 -4.65
N VAL A 429 -6.11 -3.66 -4.76
CA VAL A 429 -6.67 -2.35 -5.11
C VAL A 429 -5.96 -1.76 -6.32
N LEU A 430 -6.70 -1.39 -7.35
CA LEU A 430 -6.18 -0.74 -8.55
C LEU A 430 -6.86 0.63 -8.72
N MET A 431 -6.05 1.70 -8.80
CA MET A 431 -6.54 3.07 -9.00
C MET A 431 -6.91 3.36 -10.47
N ASP A 432 -7.63 4.46 -10.68
CA ASP A 432 -8.08 4.91 -12.01
C ASP A 432 -6.95 4.95 -13.04
N GLY A 433 -7.21 4.40 -14.22
CA GLY A 433 -6.28 4.37 -15.36
C GLY A 433 -5.06 3.46 -15.18
N VAL A 434 -5.00 2.67 -14.11
CA VAL A 434 -3.83 1.84 -13.80
C VAL A 434 -3.97 0.42 -14.35
N THR A 435 -2.90 -0.07 -14.97
CA THR A 435 -2.70 -1.49 -15.27
C THR A 435 -1.79 -2.14 -14.23
N GLY A 436 -2.34 -3.02 -13.40
CA GLY A 436 -1.59 -3.83 -12.45
C GLY A 436 -1.40 -5.24 -12.97
N GLN A 437 -0.16 -5.71 -13.09
CA GLN A 437 0.16 -7.07 -13.52
C GLN A 437 0.77 -7.90 -12.40
N ILE A 438 0.34 -9.16 -12.25
CA ILE A 438 0.91 -10.16 -11.36
C ILE A 438 1.37 -11.34 -12.22
N LYS A 439 2.64 -11.74 -12.16
CA LYS A 439 3.20 -12.84 -12.96
C LYS A 439 4.11 -13.78 -12.16
N ASN A 440 4.36 -14.97 -12.69
CA ASN A 440 5.14 -16.03 -12.04
C ASN A 440 4.66 -16.27 -10.59
N ALA A 441 3.34 -16.30 -10.36
CA ALA A 441 2.76 -16.29 -9.02
C ALA A 441 1.83 -17.47 -8.79
N VAL A 442 1.81 -17.97 -7.56
CA VAL A 442 0.76 -18.87 -7.08
C VAL A 442 -0.18 -18.06 -6.20
N VAL A 443 -1.30 -17.61 -6.77
CA VAL A 443 -2.30 -16.80 -6.09
C VAL A 443 -3.33 -17.72 -5.45
N ARG A 444 -3.48 -17.64 -4.13
CA ARG A 444 -4.38 -18.51 -3.33
C ARG A 444 -5.57 -17.72 -2.79
N ASN A 445 -6.72 -18.37 -2.69
CA ASN A 445 -7.93 -17.84 -2.05
C ASN A 445 -8.43 -16.51 -2.67
N PHE A 446 -8.25 -16.36 -3.98
CA PHE A 446 -8.69 -15.18 -4.72
C PHE A 446 -10.23 -15.11 -4.77
N SER A 447 -10.78 -13.91 -4.67
CA SER A 447 -12.19 -13.64 -4.94
C SER A 447 -12.37 -12.17 -5.30
N THR A 448 -13.31 -11.84 -6.17
CA THR A 448 -13.57 -10.45 -6.55
C THR A 448 -14.10 -9.60 -5.39
N HIS A 449 -14.71 -10.21 -4.38
CA HIS A 449 -15.11 -9.54 -3.14
C HIS A 449 -13.92 -8.90 -2.40
N LYS A 450 -12.72 -9.43 -2.60
CA LYS A 450 -11.47 -8.95 -1.98
C LYS A 450 -10.73 -7.96 -2.87
N THR A 451 -11.38 -7.45 -3.91
CA THR A 451 -10.78 -6.52 -4.87
C THR A 451 -11.51 -5.19 -4.90
N SER A 452 -10.76 -4.12 -5.16
CA SER A 452 -11.30 -2.78 -5.43
C SER A 452 -10.60 -2.25 -6.68
N ILE A 453 -11.16 -2.54 -7.85
CA ILE A 453 -10.60 -2.17 -9.14
C ILE A 453 -11.43 -1.01 -9.68
N SER A 454 -10.78 0.10 -10.00
CA SER A 454 -11.48 1.21 -10.66
C SER A 454 -11.97 0.80 -12.05
N SER A 455 -13.08 1.39 -12.50
CA SER A 455 -13.71 1.11 -13.80
C SER A 455 -12.81 1.35 -15.02
N THR A 456 -11.75 2.16 -14.87
CA THR A 456 -10.76 2.45 -15.92
C THR A 456 -9.45 1.69 -15.73
N ALA A 457 -9.32 0.93 -14.65
CA ALA A 457 -8.15 0.12 -14.37
C ALA A 457 -8.20 -1.22 -15.11
N THR A 458 -7.08 -1.95 -15.09
CA THR A 458 -6.98 -3.29 -15.67
C THR A 458 -6.11 -4.17 -14.81
N LEU A 459 -6.66 -5.29 -14.35
CA LEU A 459 -5.89 -6.34 -13.70
C LEU A 459 -5.40 -7.35 -14.74
N VAL A 460 -4.11 -7.65 -14.72
CA VAL A 460 -3.48 -8.63 -15.62
C VAL A 460 -2.86 -9.75 -14.80
N PHE A 461 -3.31 -10.98 -14.99
CA PHE A 461 -2.53 -12.15 -14.59
C PHE A 461 -1.62 -12.53 -15.76
N GLY A 462 -0.32 -12.49 -15.52
CA GLY A 462 0.74 -12.73 -16.49
C GLY A 462 1.29 -14.15 -16.43
N ALA A 463 2.22 -14.45 -17.35
CA ALA A 463 2.74 -15.78 -17.59
C ALA A 463 3.19 -16.53 -16.33
N ASN A 464 3.05 -17.87 -16.38
CA ASN A 464 3.42 -18.82 -15.34
C ASN A 464 2.73 -18.54 -14.00
N SER A 465 1.48 -18.06 -14.06
CA SER A 465 0.67 -17.83 -12.85
C SER A 465 -0.41 -18.89 -12.71
N TYR A 466 -0.67 -19.27 -11.46
CA TYR A 466 -1.77 -20.13 -11.05
C TYR A 466 -2.64 -19.31 -10.09
N VAL A 467 -3.93 -19.17 -10.39
CA VAL A 467 -4.88 -18.38 -9.60
C VAL A 467 -6.01 -19.28 -9.14
N GLU A 468 -6.08 -19.51 -7.84
CA GLU A 468 -7.08 -20.35 -7.19
C GLU A 468 -8.15 -19.48 -6.53
N PHE A 469 -9.42 -19.68 -6.91
CA PHE A 469 -10.55 -19.05 -6.25
C PHE A 469 -10.81 -19.68 -4.89
N GLY A 470 -11.10 -18.85 -3.88
CA GLY A 470 -11.51 -19.34 -2.56
C GLY A 470 -12.95 -19.02 -2.18
N ALA A 471 -13.72 -18.44 -3.12
CA ALA A 471 -15.15 -18.17 -2.96
C ALA A 471 -15.80 -17.92 -4.33
N ASP A 472 -17.12 -18.15 -4.39
CA ASP A 472 -17.96 -17.68 -5.50
C ASP A 472 -17.71 -16.19 -5.76
N SER A 473 -17.64 -15.83 -7.03
CA SER A 473 -17.19 -14.49 -7.43
C SER A 473 -17.95 -13.97 -8.64
N THR A 474 -18.25 -12.67 -8.63
CA THR A 474 -18.81 -11.97 -9.79
C THR A 474 -17.75 -11.05 -10.39
N ILE A 475 -17.46 -11.20 -11.67
CA ILE A 475 -16.48 -10.42 -12.40
C ILE A 475 -17.14 -9.15 -12.94
N SER A 476 -17.00 -8.04 -12.23
CA SER A 476 -17.54 -6.74 -12.64
C SER A 476 -16.53 -5.84 -13.37
N ASP A 477 -15.24 -6.15 -13.22
CA ASP A 477 -14.12 -5.38 -13.78
C ASP A 477 -13.33 -6.18 -14.81
N PRO A 478 -12.66 -5.52 -15.77
CA PRO A 478 -11.91 -6.21 -16.83
C PRO A 478 -10.64 -6.89 -16.28
N ILE A 479 -10.64 -8.22 -16.32
CA ILE A 479 -9.47 -9.06 -16.02
C ILE A 479 -8.87 -9.57 -17.33
N LYS A 480 -7.54 -9.44 -17.47
CA LYS A 480 -6.79 -9.92 -18.63
C LYS A 480 -5.84 -11.05 -18.25
N PHE A 481 -5.69 -12.00 -19.16
CA PHE A 481 -4.77 -13.12 -19.04
C PHE A 481 -3.72 -13.02 -20.15
N ASP A 482 -2.45 -12.96 -19.75
CA ASP A 482 -1.31 -12.81 -20.64
C ASP A 482 -0.27 -13.92 -20.42
N GLY A 483 0.22 -14.52 -21.49
CA GLY A 483 0.99 -15.77 -21.40
C GLY A 483 0.15 -16.97 -20.97
N TYR A 484 0.79 -18.01 -20.43
CA TYR A 484 0.09 -19.19 -19.88
C TYR A 484 -0.33 -18.93 -18.44
N VAL A 485 -1.63 -18.92 -18.18
CA VAL A 485 -2.22 -18.73 -16.84
C VAL A 485 -3.23 -19.83 -16.56
N VAL A 486 -3.14 -20.42 -15.37
CA VAL A 486 -4.17 -21.32 -14.86
C VAL A 486 -5.11 -20.52 -13.96
N LEU A 487 -6.40 -20.59 -14.24
CA LEU A 487 -7.47 -20.07 -13.40
C LEU A 487 -8.26 -21.27 -12.87
N ASP A 488 -8.04 -21.58 -11.61
CA ASP A 488 -8.68 -22.71 -10.92
C ASP A 488 -9.87 -22.19 -10.12
N GLY A 489 -11.07 -22.64 -10.47
CA GLY A 489 -12.28 -22.30 -9.73
C GLY A 489 -12.36 -22.98 -8.38
N ASP A 490 -11.61 -24.06 -8.13
CA ASP A 490 -11.69 -24.88 -6.92
C ASP A 490 -13.14 -25.30 -6.59
N GLY A 491 -13.93 -25.58 -7.63
CA GLY A 491 -15.36 -25.93 -7.54
C GLY A 491 -16.31 -24.74 -7.36
N HIS A 492 -15.81 -23.51 -7.27
CA HIS A 492 -16.64 -22.31 -7.08
C HIS A 492 -17.30 -21.82 -8.37
N THR A 493 -18.34 -21.02 -8.18
CA THR A 493 -19.06 -20.34 -9.25
C THR A 493 -18.39 -19.02 -9.62
N ILE A 494 -18.11 -18.84 -10.91
CA ILE A 494 -17.63 -17.58 -11.49
C ILE A 494 -18.75 -16.99 -12.35
N SER A 495 -19.37 -15.91 -11.85
CA SER A 495 -20.42 -15.19 -12.57
C SER A 495 -19.83 -13.99 -13.30
N PHE A 496 -20.35 -13.66 -14.48
CA PHE A 496 -19.95 -12.45 -15.22
C PHE A 496 -20.90 -11.30 -14.92
N GLY A 497 -20.38 -10.12 -14.63
CA GLY A 497 -21.15 -8.89 -14.45
C GLY A 497 -21.21 -8.08 -15.75
N ASP A 498 -21.04 -6.76 -15.65
CA ASP A 498 -20.96 -5.86 -16.82
C ASP A 498 -19.65 -6.03 -17.63
N SER A 499 -18.65 -6.71 -17.04
CA SER A 499 -17.36 -7.02 -17.65
C SER A 499 -17.10 -8.52 -17.71
N GLY A 500 -16.05 -8.88 -18.45
CA GLY A 500 -15.65 -10.26 -18.65
C GLY A 500 -14.14 -10.47 -18.70
N PHE A 501 -13.73 -11.70 -18.96
CA PHE A 501 -12.34 -12.07 -19.17
C PHE A 501 -11.88 -11.76 -20.58
N SER A 502 -10.59 -11.41 -20.72
CA SER A 502 -9.95 -11.40 -22.03
C SER A 502 -8.58 -12.05 -22.02
N VAL A 503 -8.29 -12.81 -23.07
CA VAL A 503 -6.99 -13.45 -23.28
C VAL A 503 -6.24 -12.66 -24.35
N THR A 504 -5.00 -12.26 -24.04
CA THR A 504 -4.17 -11.49 -24.99
C THR A 504 -3.94 -12.28 -26.29
N PRO A 505 -3.58 -11.65 -27.42
CA PRO A 505 -3.52 -12.31 -28.72
C PRO A 505 -2.66 -13.59 -28.81
N THR A 506 -1.73 -13.79 -27.89
CA THR A 506 -0.85 -14.98 -27.78
C THR A 506 -0.98 -15.68 -26.42
N GLY A 507 -1.93 -15.26 -25.58
CA GLY A 507 -2.16 -15.84 -24.26
C GLY A 507 -2.89 -17.17 -24.31
N THR A 508 -2.72 -17.96 -23.25
CA THR A 508 -3.46 -19.20 -22.99
C THR A 508 -4.05 -19.13 -21.59
N LEU A 509 -5.37 -19.11 -21.51
CA LEU A 509 -6.10 -19.27 -20.25
C LEU A 509 -6.49 -20.74 -20.10
N HIS A 510 -5.97 -21.39 -19.06
CA HIS A 510 -6.40 -22.72 -18.65
C HIS A 510 -7.39 -22.56 -17.49
N LEU A 511 -8.68 -22.54 -17.81
CA LEU A 511 -9.76 -22.42 -16.84
C LEU A 511 -10.21 -23.81 -16.42
N LYS A 512 -10.11 -24.11 -15.11
CA LYS A 512 -10.43 -25.44 -14.58
C LYS A 512 -11.32 -25.42 -13.35
N ASP A 513 -12.03 -26.53 -13.14
CA ASP A 513 -12.80 -26.81 -11.91
C ASP A 513 -13.75 -25.66 -11.52
N ALA A 514 -14.56 -25.17 -12.46
CA ALA A 514 -15.42 -24.00 -12.24
C ALA A 514 -16.82 -24.15 -12.84
N VAL A 515 -17.80 -23.49 -12.22
CA VAL A 515 -19.13 -23.29 -12.81
C VAL A 515 -19.24 -21.83 -13.29
N LEU A 516 -19.42 -21.63 -14.59
CA LEU A 516 -19.60 -20.31 -15.18
C LEU A 516 -21.09 -19.96 -15.25
N ARG A 517 -21.45 -18.77 -14.76
CA ARG A 517 -22.83 -18.24 -14.72
C ARG A 517 -22.89 -16.85 -15.34
N ASN A 518 -24.10 -16.44 -15.70
CA ASN A 518 -24.38 -15.20 -16.42
C ASN A 518 -23.57 -15.09 -17.72
N VAL A 519 -23.44 -16.21 -18.43
CA VAL A 519 -22.67 -16.28 -19.68
C VAL A 519 -23.55 -15.73 -20.81
N VAL A 520 -23.33 -14.46 -21.17
CA VAL A 520 -24.09 -13.74 -22.20
C VAL A 520 -23.14 -12.92 -23.10
N ASP A 521 -23.40 -12.92 -24.41
CA ASP A 521 -22.62 -12.24 -25.46
C ASP A 521 -21.14 -12.65 -25.51
N LYS A 522 -20.24 -11.90 -24.87
CA LYS A 522 -18.77 -12.12 -24.93
C LYS A 522 -18.12 -12.01 -23.54
N PRO A 523 -18.54 -12.84 -22.58
CA PRO A 523 -18.09 -12.75 -21.18
C PRO A 523 -16.66 -13.28 -21.00
N PHE A 524 -16.18 -14.12 -21.91
CA PHE A 524 -14.77 -14.49 -22.01
C PHE A 524 -14.36 -14.44 -23.49
N ARG A 525 -13.34 -13.65 -23.82
CA ARG A 525 -12.97 -13.36 -25.21
C ARG A 525 -11.49 -13.51 -25.50
N CYS A 526 -11.21 -14.13 -26.62
CA CYS A 526 -9.90 -14.16 -27.26
C CYS A 526 -9.65 -12.86 -28.04
N MET A 527 -8.55 -12.16 -27.76
CA MET A 527 -8.25 -10.90 -28.45
C MET A 527 -7.61 -11.10 -29.83
N GLY A 528 -7.04 -12.28 -30.09
CA GLY A 528 -6.44 -12.66 -31.36
C GLY A 528 -6.82 -14.07 -31.80
N ASN A 529 -6.44 -14.48 -33.01
CA ASN A 529 -6.72 -15.83 -33.51
C ASN A 529 -5.81 -16.90 -32.90
N ASN A 530 -4.67 -16.51 -32.33
CA ASN A 530 -3.73 -17.43 -31.69
C ASN A 530 -3.95 -17.55 -30.17
N SER A 531 -4.92 -16.82 -29.61
CA SER A 531 -5.23 -16.91 -28.19
C SER A 531 -6.11 -18.13 -27.91
N THR A 532 -5.84 -18.79 -26.78
CA THR A 532 -6.43 -20.09 -26.44
C THR A 532 -7.13 -20.03 -25.09
N ILE A 533 -8.31 -20.66 -25.01
CA ILE A 533 -8.97 -21.00 -23.74
C ILE A 533 -9.05 -22.52 -23.62
N ILE A 534 -8.50 -23.11 -22.57
CA ILE A 534 -8.69 -24.52 -22.24
C ILE A 534 -9.75 -24.58 -21.16
N PHE A 535 -10.87 -25.23 -21.44
CA PHE A 535 -11.89 -25.58 -20.45
C PHE A 535 -11.59 -26.98 -19.92
N ASP A 536 -11.30 -27.10 -18.63
CA ASP A 536 -10.91 -28.36 -17.98
C ASP A 536 -11.82 -28.64 -16.78
N ASN A 537 -12.73 -29.60 -16.89
CA ASN A 537 -13.71 -29.88 -15.82
C ASN A 537 -14.59 -28.64 -15.48
N VAL A 538 -15.22 -28.04 -16.49
CA VAL A 538 -15.97 -26.78 -16.37
C VAL A 538 -17.41 -26.95 -16.80
N THR A 539 -18.35 -26.37 -16.05
CA THR A 539 -19.75 -26.21 -16.50
C THR A 539 -19.99 -24.77 -16.97
N ILE A 540 -20.40 -24.59 -18.21
CA ILE A 540 -20.78 -23.30 -18.81
C ILE A 540 -22.30 -23.21 -18.85
N HIS A 541 -22.90 -22.43 -17.95
CA HIS A 541 -24.34 -22.16 -17.97
C HIS A 541 -24.64 -20.91 -18.78
N LEU A 542 -25.34 -21.07 -19.90
CA LEU A 542 -25.74 -19.98 -20.77
C LEU A 542 -27.03 -19.34 -20.25
N ASP A 543 -26.92 -18.08 -19.82
CA ASP A 543 -28.06 -17.23 -19.46
C ASP A 543 -28.48 -16.31 -20.64
N GLY A 544 -27.81 -16.47 -21.78
CA GLY A 544 -28.03 -15.77 -23.03
C GLY A 544 -27.14 -16.34 -24.13
N ASN A 545 -27.29 -15.84 -25.36
CA ASN A 545 -26.46 -16.32 -26.48
C ASN A 545 -24.99 -15.88 -26.28
N LEU A 546 -24.06 -16.81 -26.44
CA LEU A 546 -22.61 -16.60 -26.39
C LEU A 546 -22.04 -16.57 -27.80
N SER A 547 -21.17 -15.60 -28.10
CA SER A 547 -20.48 -15.44 -29.39
C SER A 547 -18.96 -15.66 -29.24
N PHE A 548 -18.45 -16.76 -29.77
CA PHE A 548 -17.03 -17.08 -29.80
C PHE A 548 -16.44 -16.85 -31.21
N THR A 549 -15.95 -15.63 -31.46
CA THR A 549 -15.60 -15.16 -32.81
C THR A 549 -14.10 -15.15 -33.11
N LYS A 550 -13.23 -15.37 -32.12
CA LYS A 550 -11.76 -15.29 -32.22
C LYS A 550 -11.11 -16.34 -31.35
N GLY A 551 -9.87 -16.70 -31.69
CA GLY A 551 -9.07 -17.67 -30.93
C GLY A 551 -9.63 -19.08 -31.04
N LEU A 552 -9.07 -20.00 -30.25
CA LEU A 552 -9.54 -21.38 -30.17
C LEU A 552 -9.89 -21.74 -28.72
N PHE A 553 -10.75 -22.73 -28.55
CA PHE A 553 -10.98 -23.37 -27.28
C PHE A 553 -10.60 -24.86 -27.32
N ASN A 554 -10.15 -25.40 -26.19
CA ASN A 554 -9.93 -26.83 -26.03
C ASN A 554 -10.79 -27.37 -24.91
N ILE A 555 -11.34 -28.55 -25.11
CA ILE A 555 -12.14 -29.29 -24.12
C ILE A 555 -11.25 -30.37 -23.51
N LYS A 556 -11.05 -30.30 -22.20
CA LYS A 556 -10.28 -31.25 -21.40
C LYS A 556 -11.17 -31.82 -20.29
N ASN A 557 -11.04 -33.12 -20.03
CA ASN A 557 -11.90 -33.84 -19.10
C ASN A 557 -13.39 -33.62 -19.45
N GLN A 558 -14.26 -33.36 -18.48
CA GLN A 558 -15.69 -33.12 -18.72
C GLN A 558 -15.96 -31.62 -18.88
N VAL A 559 -16.58 -31.19 -19.98
CA VAL A 559 -17.09 -29.83 -20.10
C VAL A 559 -18.56 -29.87 -20.48
N ASP A 560 -19.40 -29.26 -19.64
CA ASP A 560 -20.84 -29.23 -19.83
C ASP A 560 -21.26 -27.83 -20.28
N VAL A 561 -22.00 -27.72 -21.39
CA VAL A 561 -22.68 -26.49 -21.81
C VAL A 561 -24.18 -26.68 -21.62
N THR A 562 -24.78 -25.84 -20.78
CA THR A 562 -26.15 -25.98 -20.27
C THR A 562 -26.94 -24.68 -20.39
N GLY A 563 -28.26 -24.74 -20.19
CA GLY A 563 -29.19 -23.63 -20.39
C GLY A 563 -29.96 -23.76 -21.71
N THR A 564 -30.78 -22.77 -22.08
CA THR A 564 -31.67 -22.85 -23.26
C THR A 564 -31.23 -21.95 -24.41
N TYR A 565 -29.97 -21.54 -24.42
CA TYR A 565 -29.42 -20.54 -25.34
C TYR A 565 -28.36 -21.14 -26.29
N THR A 566 -27.82 -20.29 -27.16
CA THR A 566 -26.88 -20.71 -28.20
C THR A 566 -25.43 -20.39 -27.81
N PHE A 567 -24.54 -21.38 -27.90
CA PHE A 567 -23.11 -21.17 -28.06
C PHE A 567 -22.81 -21.03 -29.56
N ASP A 568 -22.53 -19.83 -30.05
CA ASP A 568 -22.15 -19.57 -31.45
C ASP A 568 -20.63 -19.59 -31.61
N TYR A 569 -20.14 -20.66 -32.22
CA TYR A 569 -18.75 -20.81 -32.58
C TYR A 569 -18.51 -20.38 -34.03
N SER A 570 -17.94 -19.18 -34.20
CA SER A 570 -17.69 -18.57 -35.51
C SER A 570 -16.23 -18.18 -35.76
N SER A 571 -15.33 -18.54 -34.84
CA SER A 571 -13.88 -18.38 -35.04
C SER A 571 -13.36 -19.17 -36.23
N THR A 572 -12.29 -18.65 -36.85
CA THR A 572 -11.56 -19.33 -37.92
C THR A 572 -10.44 -20.24 -37.41
N SER A 573 -10.20 -20.23 -36.09
CA SER A 573 -9.12 -21.01 -35.47
C SER A 573 -9.61 -22.42 -35.18
N THR A 574 -8.72 -23.40 -35.06
CA THR A 574 -9.12 -24.79 -34.81
C THR A 574 -9.17 -25.10 -33.32
N SER A 575 -10.37 -25.42 -32.83
CA SER A 575 -10.66 -25.87 -31.47
C SER A 575 -10.65 -27.39 -31.39
N ARG A 576 -10.29 -27.97 -30.23
CA ARG A 576 -10.14 -29.42 -30.08
C ARG A 576 -10.87 -29.97 -28.85
N ILE A 577 -11.55 -31.09 -29.01
CA ILE A 577 -11.87 -32.00 -27.90
C ILE A 577 -10.67 -32.92 -27.73
N LEU A 578 -10.00 -32.85 -26.57
CA LEU A 578 -8.78 -33.60 -26.32
C LEU A 578 -9.08 -35.09 -26.10
N GLU A 579 -8.01 -35.90 -26.03
CA GLU A 579 -8.09 -37.32 -25.67
C GLU A 579 -8.80 -37.48 -24.31
N HIS A 580 -9.59 -38.54 -24.17
CA HIS A 580 -10.37 -38.89 -22.97
C HIS A 580 -11.26 -37.75 -22.44
N SER A 581 -11.63 -36.81 -23.29
CA SER A 581 -12.39 -35.61 -22.91
C SER A 581 -13.77 -35.61 -23.56
N THR A 582 -14.73 -34.98 -22.91
CA THR A 582 -16.15 -34.99 -23.30
C THR A 582 -16.71 -33.58 -23.29
N LEU A 583 -17.22 -33.13 -24.43
CA LEU A 583 -18.05 -31.93 -24.54
C LEU A 583 -19.52 -32.34 -24.51
N ARG A 584 -20.22 -32.03 -23.43
CA ARG A 584 -21.64 -32.32 -23.28
C ARG A 584 -22.48 -31.07 -23.52
N ILE A 585 -23.50 -31.18 -24.36
CA ILE A 585 -24.48 -30.13 -24.65
C ILE A 585 -25.84 -30.58 -24.10
N ALA A 586 -26.36 -29.89 -23.09
CA ALA A 586 -27.54 -30.31 -22.35
C ALA A 586 -28.61 -29.21 -22.20
N ASP A 587 -29.75 -29.54 -21.59
CA ASP A 587 -30.83 -28.62 -21.20
C ASP A 587 -31.42 -27.77 -22.33
N ASP A 588 -31.57 -28.34 -23.53
CA ASP A 588 -32.02 -27.64 -24.75
C ASP A 588 -31.03 -26.59 -25.29
N THR A 589 -29.76 -26.61 -24.82
CA THR A 589 -28.70 -25.76 -25.37
C THR A 589 -28.45 -26.07 -26.84
N MET A 590 -28.19 -25.02 -27.62
CA MET A 590 -27.73 -25.14 -29.01
C MET A 590 -26.23 -24.86 -29.11
N PHE A 591 -25.44 -25.83 -29.57
CA PHE A 591 -24.08 -25.57 -30.03
C PHE A 591 -24.10 -25.29 -31.53
N LYS A 592 -23.88 -24.04 -31.92
CA LYS A 592 -23.92 -23.59 -33.30
C LYS A 592 -22.52 -23.46 -33.87
N TYR A 593 -22.23 -24.22 -34.91
CA TYR A 593 -21.00 -24.18 -35.68
C TYR A 593 -21.19 -23.30 -36.92
N SER A 594 -20.57 -22.12 -36.91
CA SER A 594 -20.67 -21.10 -37.96
C SER A 594 -19.37 -20.33 -38.22
N PRO A 595 -18.23 -21.01 -38.50
CA PRO A 595 -16.98 -20.33 -38.84
C PRO A 595 -17.17 -19.34 -40.01
N ILE A 596 -16.59 -18.14 -39.86
CA ILE A 596 -16.76 -17.01 -40.79
C ILE A 596 -16.23 -17.31 -42.21
N ILE A 597 -15.27 -18.22 -42.34
CA ILE A 597 -14.74 -18.70 -43.62
C ILE A 597 -15.16 -20.16 -43.78
N ALA A 598 -15.75 -20.50 -44.93
CA ALA A 598 -16.16 -21.87 -45.22
C ALA A 598 -14.94 -22.81 -45.15
N PRO A 599 -15.02 -23.92 -44.38
CA PRO A 599 -13.97 -24.91 -44.29
C PRO A 599 -13.65 -25.49 -45.67
N THR A 600 -12.37 -25.52 -46.03
CA THR A 600 -11.80 -26.48 -46.98
C THR A 600 -11.59 -27.84 -46.30
N THR A 601 -11.31 -28.89 -47.08
CA THR A 601 -10.98 -30.24 -46.56
C THR A 601 -9.84 -30.29 -45.54
N ASP A 602 -9.03 -29.23 -45.45
CA ASP A 602 -7.87 -29.09 -44.55
C ASP A 602 -8.08 -28.04 -43.43
N SER A 603 -9.31 -27.53 -43.24
CA SER A 603 -9.58 -26.45 -42.29
C SER A 603 -10.83 -26.69 -41.45
N GLU A 604 -10.97 -27.87 -40.85
CA GLU A 604 -11.95 -28.11 -39.79
C GLU A 604 -11.65 -27.22 -38.58
N GLN A 605 -12.63 -26.44 -38.11
CA GLN A 605 -12.49 -25.57 -36.94
C GLN A 605 -12.83 -26.27 -35.63
N LEU A 606 -13.39 -27.48 -35.67
CA LEU A 606 -13.62 -28.33 -34.51
C LEU A 606 -13.10 -29.74 -34.79
N LEU A 607 -12.11 -30.17 -34.01
CA LEU A 607 -11.48 -31.49 -34.13
C LEU A 607 -11.68 -32.32 -32.86
N PHE A 608 -11.71 -33.62 -33.06
CA PHE A 608 -11.63 -34.63 -32.00
C PHE A 608 -10.21 -35.20 -32.08
N ALA A 609 -9.52 -35.30 -30.95
CA ALA A 609 -8.11 -35.69 -30.93
C ALA A 609 -7.92 -37.15 -31.36
N ASP A 610 -8.79 -38.03 -30.91
CA ASP A 610 -8.81 -39.46 -31.25
C ASP A 610 -10.20 -40.08 -31.00
N THR A 611 -10.29 -41.41 -31.05
CA THR A 611 -11.53 -42.17 -30.80
C THR A 611 -12.08 -42.03 -29.37
N SER A 612 -11.26 -41.59 -28.41
CA SER A 612 -11.65 -41.37 -27.02
C SER A 612 -12.19 -39.97 -26.75
N SER A 613 -12.04 -39.03 -27.70
CA SER A 613 -12.70 -37.73 -27.67
C SER A 613 -14.19 -37.88 -27.91
N ARG A 614 -15.02 -37.17 -27.12
CA ARG A 614 -16.48 -37.34 -27.16
C ARG A 614 -17.24 -36.03 -27.25
N MET A 615 -18.29 -36.02 -28.04
CA MET A 615 -19.37 -35.03 -27.96
C MET A 615 -20.63 -35.75 -27.52
N HIS A 616 -21.27 -35.27 -26.44
CA HIS A 616 -22.47 -35.87 -25.87
C HIS A 616 -23.63 -34.87 -25.97
N LEU A 617 -24.68 -35.20 -26.71
CA LEU A 617 -25.92 -34.43 -26.76
C LEU A 617 -26.90 -35.03 -25.75
N ASP A 618 -27.17 -34.32 -24.65
CA ASP A 618 -28.11 -34.75 -23.60
C ASP A 618 -29.34 -33.84 -23.53
N GLY A 619 -30.20 -33.94 -24.52
CA GLY A 619 -31.26 -32.95 -24.76
C GLY A 619 -30.78 -31.70 -25.51
N GLY A 620 -29.52 -31.67 -25.93
CA GLY A 620 -28.93 -30.56 -26.69
C GLY A 620 -29.09 -30.69 -28.21
N THR A 621 -28.76 -29.60 -28.91
CA THR A 621 -28.73 -29.52 -30.37
C THR A 621 -27.33 -29.17 -30.89
N PHE A 622 -26.84 -29.92 -31.88
CA PHE A 622 -25.68 -29.52 -32.67
C PHE A 622 -26.13 -28.93 -34.01
N TRP A 623 -25.83 -27.64 -34.23
CA TRP A 623 -26.35 -26.87 -35.36
C TRP A 623 -25.25 -26.39 -36.31
N LEU A 624 -25.29 -26.81 -37.58
CA LEU A 624 -24.46 -26.25 -38.65
C LEU A 624 -25.12 -25.03 -39.30
N ASN A 625 -24.38 -23.92 -39.35
CA ASN A 625 -24.82 -22.70 -40.00
C ASN A 625 -23.71 -22.09 -40.87
N GLY A 626 -23.87 -22.17 -42.18
CA GLY A 626 -22.94 -21.56 -43.15
C GLY A 626 -21.92 -22.51 -43.77
N CYS A 627 -21.66 -23.70 -43.19
CA CYS A 627 -20.72 -24.68 -43.75
C CYS A 627 -21.05 -26.14 -43.38
N ASP A 628 -20.42 -27.06 -44.13
CA ASP A 628 -20.36 -28.49 -43.77
C ASP A 628 -19.37 -28.70 -42.62
N ILE A 629 -19.50 -29.83 -41.92
CA ILE A 629 -18.47 -30.32 -40.99
C ILE A 629 -18.05 -31.74 -41.36
N LEU A 630 -16.76 -32.04 -41.17
CA LEU A 630 -16.21 -33.38 -41.19
C LEU A 630 -15.67 -33.68 -39.79
N LEU A 631 -16.14 -34.75 -39.17
CA LEU A 631 -15.64 -35.27 -37.92
C LEU A 631 -14.97 -36.61 -38.22
N ARG A 632 -13.64 -36.63 -38.18
CA ARG A 632 -12.83 -37.75 -38.68
C ARG A 632 -12.77 -38.93 -37.72
N SER A 633 -12.67 -38.68 -36.42
CA SER A 633 -12.53 -39.72 -35.41
C SER A 633 -13.16 -39.23 -34.11
N GLY A 634 -13.46 -40.15 -33.19
CA GLY A 634 -14.11 -39.83 -31.92
C GLY A 634 -15.49 -40.47 -31.76
N THR A 635 -16.21 -40.04 -30.74
CA THR A 635 -17.53 -40.57 -30.39
C THR A 635 -18.57 -39.46 -30.30
N LEU A 636 -19.70 -39.63 -30.99
CA LEU A 636 -20.91 -38.84 -30.78
C LEU A 636 -21.92 -39.66 -29.98
N GLU A 637 -22.20 -39.24 -28.76
CA GLU A 637 -23.16 -39.88 -27.86
C GLU A 637 -24.43 -39.04 -27.76
N THR A 638 -25.58 -39.69 -27.61
CA THR A 638 -26.85 -38.98 -27.41
C THR A 638 -27.67 -39.60 -26.27
N SER A 639 -28.34 -38.74 -25.51
CA SER A 639 -29.34 -39.11 -24.51
C SER A 639 -30.47 -38.08 -24.48
N LYS A 640 -31.62 -38.44 -23.90
CA LYS A 640 -32.87 -37.66 -23.99
C LYS A 640 -33.24 -37.37 -25.46
N HIS A 641 -33.98 -36.30 -25.73
CA HIS A 641 -34.38 -35.92 -27.08
C HIS A 641 -33.38 -34.91 -27.64
N SER A 642 -32.52 -35.33 -28.55
CA SER A 642 -31.42 -34.53 -29.09
C SER A 642 -31.47 -34.38 -30.61
N TYR A 643 -30.81 -33.33 -31.10
CA TYR A 643 -30.97 -32.90 -32.50
C TYR A 643 -29.64 -32.65 -33.20
N LEU A 644 -29.54 -33.07 -34.46
CA LEU A 644 -28.66 -32.44 -35.45
C LEU A 644 -29.48 -31.49 -36.31
N LYS A 645 -29.03 -30.25 -36.42
CA LYS A 645 -29.69 -29.23 -37.22
C LYS A 645 -28.74 -28.73 -38.30
N GLY A 646 -29.15 -28.77 -39.56
CA GLY A 646 -28.38 -28.23 -40.67
C GLY A 646 -29.12 -27.08 -41.33
N GLY A 647 -28.45 -25.97 -41.63
CA GLY A 647 -29.00 -24.98 -42.56
C GLY A 647 -29.23 -25.59 -43.95
N THR A 648 -30.05 -24.95 -44.80
CA THR A 648 -30.32 -25.41 -46.16
C THR A 648 -29.02 -25.79 -46.90
N SER A 649 -28.92 -27.06 -47.29
CA SER A 649 -27.76 -27.65 -48.00
C SER A 649 -26.45 -27.70 -47.20
N LYS A 650 -26.50 -28.08 -45.92
CA LYS A 650 -25.32 -28.32 -45.07
C LYS A 650 -25.27 -29.75 -44.54
N ASN A 651 -24.06 -30.30 -44.54
CA ASN A 651 -23.84 -31.72 -44.34
C ASN A 651 -23.00 -32.00 -43.10
N PHE A 652 -23.45 -32.97 -42.31
CA PHE A 652 -22.61 -33.64 -41.31
C PHE A 652 -21.91 -34.81 -41.98
N LYS A 653 -20.58 -34.90 -41.89
CA LYS A 653 -19.79 -36.02 -42.40
C LYS A 653 -19.06 -36.68 -41.24
N PHE A 654 -19.29 -37.97 -41.04
CA PHE A 654 -18.70 -38.76 -39.98
C PHE A 654 -17.77 -39.82 -40.58
N GLY A 655 -16.51 -39.80 -40.18
CA GLY A 655 -15.46 -40.65 -40.72
C GLY A 655 -14.95 -40.21 -42.10
N ASP A 656 -13.78 -40.71 -42.50
CA ASP A 656 -13.17 -40.42 -43.81
C ASP A 656 -12.93 -41.65 -44.71
N GLY A 657 -13.48 -42.81 -44.32
CA GLY A 657 -13.40 -44.06 -45.07
C GLY A 657 -12.15 -44.87 -44.75
N THR A 658 -11.46 -44.57 -43.64
CA THR A 658 -10.31 -45.34 -43.14
C THR A 658 -10.56 -45.85 -41.72
N GLU A 659 -10.05 -47.05 -41.39
CA GLU A 659 -10.32 -47.69 -40.08
C GLU A 659 -9.86 -46.81 -38.90
N ALA A 660 -8.75 -46.07 -39.07
CA ALA A 660 -8.22 -45.17 -38.04
C ALA A 660 -9.13 -43.96 -37.76
N ASN A 661 -10.00 -43.62 -38.72
CA ASN A 661 -10.90 -42.48 -38.70
C ASN A 661 -12.36 -42.96 -38.81
N ASN A 662 -12.68 -44.03 -38.09
CA ASN A 662 -14.07 -44.40 -37.85
C ASN A 662 -14.62 -43.55 -36.70
N MET A 663 -15.79 -42.95 -36.91
CA MET A 663 -16.56 -42.28 -35.86
C MET A 663 -17.44 -43.30 -35.14
N ASN A 664 -17.44 -43.30 -33.81
CA ASN A 664 -18.41 -44.06 -33.03
C ASN A 664 -19.68 -43.21 -32.83
N ILE A 665 -20.86 -43.79 -33.04
CA ILE A 665 -22.13 -43.16 -32.67
C ILE A 665 -22.86 -44.05 -31.67
N ASP A 666 -23.19 -43.50 -30.51
CA ASP A 666 -24.02 -44.15 -29.49
C ASP A 666 -25.35 -43.40 -29.32
N LEU A 667 -26.44 -44.03 -29.74
CA LEU A 667 -27.79 -43.46 -29.70
C LEU A 667 -28.59 -44.02 -28.52
N GLY A 668 -28.32 -43.49 -27.31
CA GLY A 668 -29.01 -43.86 -26.08
C GLY A 668 -30.37 -43.16 -25.87
N GLY A 669 -30.71 -42.17 -26.69
CA GLY A 669 -31.95 -41.38 -26.60
C GLY A 669 -32.71 -41.25 -27.93
N THR A 670 -33.71 -40.36 -27.97
CA THR A 670 -34.38 -39.99 -29.23
C THR A 670 -33.50 -38.99 -29.97
N PHE A 671 -33.15 -39.32 -31.22
CA PHE A 671 -32.26 -38.51 -32.04
C PHE A 671 -32.92 -38.13 -33.36
N GLU A 672 -33.00 -36.82 -33.64
CA GLU A 672 -33.67 -36.29 -34.83
C GLU A 672 -32.74 -35.38 -35.65
N VAL A 673 -32.90 -35.45 -36.97
CA VAL A 673 -32.19 -34.59 -37.93
C VAL A 673 -33.18 -33.57 -38.49
N LEU A 674 -32.94 -32.29 -38.24
CA LEU A 674 -33.82 -31.17 -38.58
C LEU A 674 -33.36 -30.42 -39.83
N ASP A 675 -34.26 -29.60 -40.39
CA ASP A 675 -34.01 -28.60 -41.44
C ASP A 675 -33.39 -29.15 -42.75
N ASN A 676 -33.71 -30.40 -43.11
CA ASN A 676 -33.17 -31.12 -44.28
C ASN A 676 -31.63 -31.28 -44.26
N ALA A 677 -31.02 -31.34 -43.08
CA ALA A 677 -29.60 -31.68 -42.98
C ALA A 677 -29.35 -33.08 -43.55
N THR A 678 -28.27 -33.23 -44.31
CA THR A 678 -27.84 -34.56 -44.79
C THR A 678 -26.70 -35.06 -43.92
N VAL A 679 -26.80 -36.32 -43.49
CA VAL A 679 -25.76 -37.00 -42.71
C VAL A 679 -25.07 -38.01 -43.62
N TYR A 680 -23.76 -37.87 -43.79
CA TYR A 680 -22.91 -38.82 -44.50
C TYR A 680 -22.15 -39.67 -43.49
N TRP A 681 -22.31 -40.98 -43.61
CA TRP A 681 -21.58 -41.97 -42.84
C TRP A 681 -20.49 -42.58 -43.72
N ASN A 682 -19.24 -42.44 -43.33
CA ASN A 682 -18.09 -42.89 -44.09
C ASN A 682 -17.09 -43.62 -43.17
N ASN A 683 -17.60 -44.57 -42.41
CA ASN A 683 -16.79 -45.55 -41.69
C ASN A 683 -16.51 -46.77 -42.57
N VAL A 684 -15.43 -47.50 -42.29
CA VAL A 684 -15.06 -48.73 -43.01
C VAL A 684 -16.01 -49.89 -42.70
N ASP A 685 -16.43 -50.01 -41.44
CA ASP A 685 -17.40 -51.00 -40.99
C ASP A 685 -18.77 -50.32 -40.83
N SER A 686 -19.69 -50.65 -41.73
CA SER A 686 -21.02 -50.03 -41.88
C SER A 686 -21.98 -50.39 -40.76
#